data_AF-A0AAJ8LNK9-F1
#
_entry.id   AF-A0AAJ8LNK9-F1
#
_cell.length_a   1.000
_cell.length_b   1.000
_cell.length_c   1.000
_cell.angle_alpha   90.00
_cell.angle_beta   90.00
_cell.angle_gamma   90.00
#
_symmetry.space_group_name_H-M   'P 1'
#
loop_
_entity.id
_entity.type
_entity.pdbx_description
1 polymer ?
#
loop_
_entity_poly.entity_id
_entity_poly.type
_entity_poly.pdbx_seq_one_letter_code
_entity_poly.pdbx_strand_id
1 'polypeptide(L)'
;MRLEDKRPSLWVSYWMAFSAVIVTWDAAYCFFRPRSFTGGDLAWIWAPYNMVPYSMVDYLYGQPALDSKDGFTNAQALLNVIEVLLALEYLYLRHTSPRTSTKVANPRHRYHGHAPLVGFAGALMTVSKTALYFLQEYFCGCIWVIMPFIVCIVLGRFIANALMRDTANQIAYLEYATEQKSVPASVALEKAPANGSTQHDQVDAVTDDVLDTTAVSPEQKGAALPLTFHPRGLSVLVIGSNRLAASRASTFLEADAHVIVASQLSLGKVAEEIRLLEEQDKVHYTEIHADGTQAWKKALVDRDIALVCVTDTLIGAHTRRSASSAQTIYNACALLRIPINVSDHPALSTYTFPSVHRFIGNNGEPSNLQVAVSTNGQGCRLSGRIKREIISRLPDNVGAAVDNVGRLRARAKAKAVRLSEEDDGPLNTPVPQIGTPSISRRASVDKFELHFSEEEQQVRRMRWVHQMSEYYSFEHLARLKEDEMDSAFELWSGAGGETLPHHEGKGKGKGRILLIGSGPGHPGLLTVAAHHALKTSTLILSDKLVPSEILALIPSSTKLHIAKKFPGNAEGAQNEMMELALEGAKKGEVVVRLKQGDPFVYGRGGEEVLYFREHGFESVVIPGISSALAAPLMMNIPVTQRGVAESLVMCTGVGRQGKAVQLPGYVKSRTLLMLMGVARINQIIQVLTDSEASGRDGVAYPKHLPIGIIERASSPDQRVILSTLGGIEEALRKVDERPPGMMVVGWAALCLEGTGRVDVLDRGVEDEAQIVGEWLGDESYKIREGLSEEWRDILNG
;
A
#
# COMPACT_ATOMS: atom_id res chain seq x y z
N MET A 1 11.76 18.09 -9.11
CA MET A 1 13.19 17.69 -9.12
C MET A 1 13.61 17.53 -10.58
N ARG A 2 14.41 18.47 -11.12
CA ARG A 2 14.86 18.47 -12.52
C ARG A 2 15.75 17.24 -12.77
N LEU A 3 15.52 16.52 -13.87
CA LEU A 3 16.50 15.57 -14.43
C LEU A 3 17.55 16.35 -15.24
N GLU A 4 18.15 17.37 -14.63
CA GLU A 4 19.32 18.05 -15.15
C GLU A 4 20.57 17.51 -14.44
N ASP A 5 21.60 17.21 -15.24
CA ASP A 5 23.00 17.01 -14.82
C ASP A 5 23.31 15.94 -13.77
N LYS A 6 23.06 14.67 -14.10
CA LYS A 6 23.87 13.59 -13.52
C LYS A 6 24.83 13.04 -14.56
N ARG A 7 26.05 13.58 -14.58
CA ARG A 7 27.22 12.85 -15.09
C ARG A 7 27.19 11.46 -14.42
N PRO A 8 27.35 10.35 -15.16
CA PRO A 8 27.41 9.02 -14.54
C PRO A 8 28.49 9.04 -13.46
N SER A 9 28.14 8.64 -12.24
CA SER A 9 28.96 8.91 -11.06
C SER A 9 30.36 8.35 -11.27
N LEU A 10 31.37 9.23 -11.28
CA LEU A 10 32.79 8.86 -11.34
C LEU A 10 33.17 7.93 -10.18
N TRP A 11 32.43 8.02 -9.07
CA TRP A 11 32.53 7.15 -7.91
C TRP A 11 32.53 5.66 -8.25
N VAL A 12 31.68 5.20 -9.19
CA VAL A 12 31.61 3.77 -9.55
C VAL A 12 32.91 3.32 -10.23
N SER A 13 33.55 4.18 -11.03
CA SER A 13 34.87 3.87 -11.58
C SER A 13 35.94 3.83 -10.50
N TYR A 14 35.95 4.78 -9.57
CA TYR A 14 36.90 4.76 -8.45
C TYR A 14 36.73 3.51 -7.60
N TRP A 15 35.49 3.12 -7.32
CA TRP A 15 35.17 1.90 -6.59
C TRP A 15 35.66 0.66 -7.32
N MET A 16 35.32 0.49 -8.60
CA MET A 16 35.77 -0.68 -9.38
C MET A 16 37.30 -0.77 -9.47
N ALA A 17 38.00 0.36 -9.61
CA ALA A 17 39.46 0.40 -9.61
C ALA A 17 40.05 0.01 -8.25
N PHE A 18 39.48 0.53 -7.16
CA PHE A 18 39.89 0.21 -5.81
C PHE A 18 39.62 -1.26 -5.45
N SER A 19 38.42 -1.76 -5.77
CA SER A 19 38.03 -3.15 -5.57
C SER A 19 38.91 -4.11 -6.38
N ALA A 20 39.27 -3.79 -7.62
CA ALA A 20 40.16 -4.62 -8.42
C ALA A 20 41.52 -4.84 -7.74
N VAL A 21 42.08 -3.80 -7.10
CA VAL A 21 43.36 -3.91 -6.37
C VAL A 21 43.21 -4.81 -5.14
N ILE A 22 42.17 -4.60 -4.32
CA ILE A 22 41.94 -5.39 -3.10
C ILE A 22 41.64 -6.85 -3.45
N VAL A 23 40.75 -7.11 -4.40
CA VAL A 23 40.36 -8.48 -4.76
C VAL A 23 41.54 -9.24 -5.40
N THR A 24 42.43 -8.54 -6.12
CA THR A 24 43.69 -9.13 -6.61
C THR A 24 44.61 -9.53 -5.46
N TRP A 25 44.72 -8.67 -4.43
CA TRP A 25 45.48 -8.97 -3.21
C TRP A 25 44.92 -10.22 -2.49
N ASP A 26 43.59 -10.38 -2.45
CA ASP A 26 42.90 -11.56 -1.88
C ASP A 26 43.12 -12.84 -2.69
N ALA A 27 43.02 -12.74 -4.02
CA ALA A 27 43.30 -13.87 -4.89
C ALA A 27 44.74 -14.36 -4.68
N ALA A 28 45.70 -13.43 -4.61
CA ALA A 28 47.10 -13.76 -4.38
C ALA A 28 47.32 -14.43 -3.02
N TYR A 29 46.65 -13.97 -1.94
CA TYR A 29 46.71 -14.63 -0.63
C TYR A 29 46.35 -16.12 -0.72
N CYS A 30 45.28 -16.44 -1.46
CA CYS A 30 44.77 -17.80 -1.62
C CYS A 30 45.65 -18.66 -2.53
N PHE A 31 46.20 -18.10 -3.61
CA PHE A 31 47.06 -18.84 -4.55
C PHE A 31 48.45 -19.14 -3.99
N PHE A 32 48.99 -18.28 -3.13
CA PHE A 32 50.32 -18.48 -2.54
C PHE A 32 50.30 -19.33 -1.26
N ARG A 33 49.21 -20.04 -0.96
CA ARG A 33 49.18 -21.03 0.14
C ARG A 33 50.19 -22.16 -0.14
N PRO A 34 50.94 -22.64 0.87
CA PRO A 34 50.93 -22.23 2.27
C PRO A 34 51.90 -21.08 2.63
N ARG A 35 52.65 -20.53 1.65
CA ARG A 35 53.67 -19.48 1.87
C ARG A 35 53.09 -18.16 2.40
N SER A 36 51.81 -17.90 2.14
CA SER A 36 51.06 -16.73 2.63
C SER A 36 50.58 -16.85 4.08
N PHE A 37 50.55 -18.06 4.67
CA PHE A 37 50.09 -18.29 6.04
C PHE A 37 51.09 -17.83 7.10
N THR A 38 50.63 -17.61 8.33
CA THR A 38 51.49 -17.25 9.48
C THR A 38 52.60 -18.29 9.66
N GLY A 39 53.86 -17.87 9.47
CA GLY A 39 55.04 -18.73 9.49
C GLY A 39 55.65 -19.05 8.12
N GLY A 40 54.96 -18.72 7.02
CA GLY A 40 55.49 -18.79 5.66
C GLY A 40 56.40 -17.61 5.29
N ASP A 41 57.22 -17.79 4.27
CA ASP A 41 58.24 -16.81 3.84
C ASP A 41 57.64 -15.55 3.17
N LEU A 42 56.38 -15.61 2.73
CA LEU A 42 55.65 -14.48 2.15
C LEU A 42 54.57 -13.90 3.08
N ALA A 43 54.43 -14.42 4.31
CA ALA A 43 53.39 -14.06 5.26
C ALA A 43 53.36 -12.56 5.63
N TRP A 44 54.52 -11.89 5.56
CA TRP A 44 54.68 -10.47 5.86
C TRP A 44 53.90 -9.57 4.89
N ILE A 45 53.67 -10.01 3.65
CA ILE A 45 52.89 -9.27 2.65
C ILE A 45 51.43 -9.15 3.10
N TRP A 46 50.89 -10.18 3.76
CA TRP A 46 49.51 -10.23 4.25
C TRP A 46 49.40 -10.02 5.77
N ALA A 47 50.34 -9.28 6.37
CA ALA A 47 50.33 -8.96 7.80
C ALA A 47 48.98 -8.44 8.34
N PRO A 48 48.19 -7.60 7.61
CA PRO A 48 46.85 -7.20 8.06
C PRO A 48 45.89 -8.36 8.28
N TYR A 49 46.01 -9.46 7.51
CA TYR A 49 45.15 -10.66 7.64
C TYR A 49 45.55 -11.51 8.84
N ASN A 50 46.74 -11.26 9.39
CA ASN A 50 47.24 -11.88 10.60
C ASN A 50 46.91 -11.06 11.86
N MET A 51 46.48 -9.80 11.72
CA MET A 51 46.04 -8.94 12.84
C MET A 51 44.56 -9.17 13.22
N VAL A 52 43.80 -9.82 12.33
CA VAL A 52 42.40 -10.23 12.50
C VAL A 52 42.40 -11.77 12.44
N PRO A 53 41.52 -12.52 13.15
CA PRO A 53 41.54 -13.99 13.16
C PRO A 53 41.30 -14.68 11.79
N TYR A 54 41.26 -13.92 10.70
CA TYR A 54 41.01 -14.41 9.34
C TYR A 54 42.08 -15.41 8.87
N SER A 55 43.38 -15.16 9.11
CA SER A 55 44.43 -16.13 8.75
C SER A 55 44.31 -17.45 9.52
N MET A 56 43.81 -17.41 10.75
CA MET A 56 43.62 -18.59 11.59
C MET A 56 42.42 -19.42 11.09
N VAL A 57 41.32 -18.76 10.73
CA VAL A 57 40.16 -19.40 10.10
C VAL A 57 40.56 -20.03 8.77
N ASP A 58 41.28 -19.28 7.91
CA ASP A 58 41.75 -19.78 6.61
C ASP A 58 42.75 -20.94 6.74
N TYR A 59 43.57 -20.96 7.79
CA TYR A 59 44.45 -22.09 8.09
C TYR A 59 43.67 -23.35 8.50
N LEU A 60 42.62 -23.19 9.32
CA LEU A 60 41.79 -24.28 9.86
C LEU A 60 41.05 -25.06 8.77
N TYR A 61 40.59 -24.41 7.70
CA TYR A 61 39.89 -25.10 6.59
C TYR A 61 40.72 -25.19 5.31
N GLY A 62 41.54 -24.17 5.02
CA GLY A 62 42.23 -24.01 3.74
C GLY A 62 43.41 -24.97 3.57
N GLN A 63 44.13 -25.25 4.66
CA GLN A 63 45.23 -26.22 4.65
C GLN A 63 44.72 -27.66 4.47
N PRO A 64 43.72 -28.16 5.23
CA PRO A 64 43.13 -29.48 4.99
C PRO A 64 42.56 -29.66 3.58
N ALA A 65 41.89 -28.64 3.02
CA ALA A 65 41.34 -28.69 1.67
C ALA A 65 42.41 -28.72 0.56
N LEU A 66 43.56 -28.08 0.80
CA LEU A 66 44.71 -28.16 -0.09
C LEU A 66 45.35 -29.55 -0.05
N ASP A 67 45.52 -30.10 1.16
CA ASP A 67 46.09 -31.42 1.39
C ASP A 67 45.19 -32.54 0.83
N SER A 68 43.86 -32.36 0.90
CA SER A 68 42.86 -33.31 0.37
C SER A 68 42.56 -33.14 -1.13
N LYS A 69 43.09 -32.11 -1.78
CA LYS A 69 42.81 -31.74 -3.19
C LYS A 69 41.32 -31.52 -3.50
N ASP A 70 40.57 -31.01 -2.52
CA ASP A 70 39.10 -30.82 -2.61
C ASP A 70 38.70 -29.68 -3.59
N GLY A 71 39.67 -28.89 -4.07
CA GLY A 71 39.46 -27.89 -5.15
C GLY A 71 38.61 -26.68 -4.76
N PHE A 72 37.85 -26.76 -3.66
CA PHE A 72 36.92 -25.74 -3.16
C PHE A 72 37.61 -24.40 -2.87
N THR A 73 38.75 -24.42 -2.19
CA THR A 73 39.57 -23.24 -1.89
C THR A 73 40.14 -22.57 -3.13
N ASN A 74 40.44 -23.35 -4.17
CA ASN A 74 40.93 -22.86 -5.45
C ASN A 74 39.78 -22.30 -6.32
N ALA A 75 38.58 -22.87 -6.23
CA ALA A 75 37.39 -22.33 -6.87
C ALA A 75 37.03 -20.94 -6.31
N GLN A 76 37.19 -20.73 -5.01
CA GLN A 76 37.00 -19.43 -4.36
C GLN A 76 38.02 -18.38 -4.84
N ALA A 77 39.29 -18.77 -5.00
CA ALA A 77 40.31 -17.89 -5.58
C ALA A 77 40.03 -17.56 -7.05
N LEU A 78 39.49 -18.53 -7.81
CA LEU A 78 39.09 -18.33 -9.20
C LEU A 78 37.94 -17.31 -9.34
N LEU A 79 36.99 -17.30 -8.40
CA LEU A 79 35.92 -16.28 -8.37
C LEU A 79 36.48 -14.87 -8.16
N ASN A 80 37.52 -14.71 -7.32
CA ASN A 80 38.21 -13.42 -7.16
C ASN A 80 38.86 -12.95 -8.47
N VAL A 81 39.44 -13.88 -9.23
CA VAL A 81 40.05 -13.56 -10.54
C VAL A 81 38.99 -13.08 -11.53
N ILE A 82 37.84 -13.76 -11.59
CA ILE A 82 36.73 -13.36 -12.46
C ILE A 82 36.19 -11.98 -12.05
N GLU A 83 36.05 -11.71 -10.75
CA GLU A 83 35.62 -10.41 -10.22
C GLU A 83 36.57 -9.28 -10.65
N VAL A 84 37.89 -9.50 -10.58
CA VAL A 84 38.89 -8.52 -11.05
C VAL A 84 38.80 -8.30 -12.56
N LEU A 85 38.64 -9.36 -13.35
CA LEU A 85 38.49 -9.25 -14.80
C LEU A 85 37.26 -8.42 -15.18
N LEU A 86 36.13 -8.65 -14.53
CA LEU A 86 34.91 -7.87 -14.74
C LEU A 86 35.08 -6.39 -14.33
N ALA A 87 35.78 -6.12 -13.23
CA ALA A 87 36.07 -4.76 -12.79
C ALA A 87 37.00 -4.02 -13.78
N LEU A 88 38.03 -4.69 -14.31
CA LEU A 88 38.94 -4.13 -15.32
C LEU A 88 38.25 -3.95 -16.68
N GLU A 89 37.43 -4.91 -17.10
CA GLU A 89 36.63 -4.82 -18.33
C GLU A 89 35.62 -3.67 -18.25
N TYR A 90 34.97 -3.48 -17.09
CA TYR A 90 34.12 -2.32 -16.83
C TYR A 90 34.89 -1.00 -17.03
N LEU A 91 36.09 -0.89 -16.42
CA LEU A 91 36.91 0.31 -16.51
C LEU A 91 37.41 0.55 -17.95
N TYR A 92 37.75 -0.51 -18.67
CA TYR A 92 38.17 -0.46 -20.07
C TYR A 92 37.03 -0.01 -21.00
N LEU A 93 35.86 -0.63 -20.90
CA LEU A 93 34.68 -0.27 -21.69
C LEU A 93 34.20 1.15 -21.39
N ARG A 94 34.44 1.62 -20.16
CA ARG A 94 34.10 2.97 -19.73
C ARG A 94 35.15 4.02 -20.12
N HIS A 95 36.44 3.73 -20.18
CA HIS A 95 37.45 4.80 -20.33
C HIS A 95 38.27 4.76 -21.63
N THR A 96 38.30 3.64 -22.36
CA THR A 96 39.27 3.47 -23.47
C THR A 96 38.67 3.11 -24.84
N SER A 97 37.41 2.70 -24.94
CA SER A 97 36.91 2.16 -26.22
C SER A 97 36.41 3.25 -27.21
N PRO A 98 36.88 3.28 -28.48
CA PRO A 98 36.58 4.34 -29.45
C PRO A 98 35.32 4.09 -30.31
N ARG A 99 34.63 5.21 -30.64
CA ARG A 99 33.67 5.46 -31.73
C ARG A 99 33.40 4.27 -32.68
N THR A 100 32.21 3.69 -32.62
CA THR A 100 31.61 3.05 -33.81
C THR A 100 30.64 4.01 -34.50
N SER A 101 30.97 4.27 -35.76
CA SER A 101 30.37 5.22 -36.68
C SER A 101 28.89 4.93 -36.95
N THR A 102 27.99 5.74 -36.38
CA THR A 102 26.69 6.04 -36.99
C THR A 102 26.41 7.54 -36.82
N LYS A 103 25.99 8.19 -37.91
CA LYS A 103 25.98 9.65 -38.13
C LYS A 103 24.98 10.47 -37.30
N VAL A 104 24.58 10.02 -36.11
CA VAL A 104 23.74 10.81 -35.19
C VAL A 104 24.24 10.61 -33.76
N ALA A 105 25.31 11.31 -33.38
CA ALA A 105 25.87 11.20 -32.04
C ALA A 105 25.58 12.48 -31.23
N ASN A 106 24.58 12.36 -30.35
CA ASN A 106 24.31 13.31 -29.28
C ASN A 106 25.52 13.32 -28.30
N PRO A 107 26.11 14.47 -27.91
CA PRO A 107 27.37 14.50 -27.15
C PRO A 107 27.31 13.95 -25.71
N ARG A 108 26.13 13.53 -25.24
CA ARG A 108 25.84 13.27 -23.82
C ARG A 108 26.03 11.83 -23.36
N HIS A 109 26.26 10.84 -24.22
CA HIS A 109 26.49 9.44 -23.83
C HIS A 109 27.77 8.91 -24.49
N ARG A 110 28.86 8.90 -23.71
CA ARG A 110 30.24 8.63 -24.19
C ARG A 110 30.82 7.29 -23.71
N TYR A 111 30.00 6.25 -23.52
CA TYR A 111 30.46 4.95 -23.02
C TYR A 111 29.80 3.78 -23.76
N HIS A 112 30.47 2.63 -23.84
CA HIS A 112 29.87 1.43 -24.47
C HIS A 112 28.62 0.97 -23.70
N GLY A 113 27.56 0.63 -24.44
CA GLY A 113 26.29 0.12 -23.87
C GLY A 113 26.42 -1.19 -23.07
N HIS A 114 27.56 -1.87 -23.16
CA HIS A 114 27.84 -3.09 -22.38
C HIS A 114 28.48 -2.80 -21.02
N ALA A 115 28.99 -1.59 -20.76
CA ALA A 115 29.69 -1.28 -19.51
C ALA A 115 28.79 -1.45 -18.27
N PRO A 116 27.54 -0.94 -18.22
CA PRO A 116 26.68 -1.13 -17.03
C PRO A 116 26.34 -2.60 -16.76
N LEU A 117 26.20 -3.42 -17.82
CA LEU A 117 25.95 -4.85 -17.70
C LEU A 117 27.13 -5.60 -17.08
N VAL A 118 28.35 -5.30 -17.54
CA VAL A 118 29.59 -5.85 -16.97
C VAL A 118 29.77 -5.40 -15.52
N GLY A 119 29.46 -4.13 -15.21
CA GLY A 119 29.49 -3.62 -13.84
C GLY A 119 28.49 -4.32 -12.91
N PHE A 120 27.28 -4.62 -13.40
CA PHE A 120 26.27 -5.38 -12.66
C PHE A 120 26.71 -6.83 -12.42
N ALA A 121 27.26 -7.49 -13.45
CA ALA A 121 27.81 -8.84 -13.32
C ALA A 121 28.94 -8.88 -12.27
N GLY A 122 29.81 -7.87 -12.25
CA GLY A 122 30.85 -7.72 -11.23
C GLY A 122 30.26 -7.60 -9.81
N ALA A 123 29.25 -6.74 -9.61
CA ALA A 123 28.59 -6.58 -8.31
C ALA A 123 27.90 -7.87 -7.84
N LEU A 124 27.26 -8.61 -8.75
CA LEU A 124 26.63 -9.90 -8.45
C LEU A 124 27.68 -10.94 -8.05
N MET A 125 28.86 -10.94 -8.68
CA MET A 125 29.97 -11.80 -8.29
C MET A 125 30.48 -11.49 -6.88
N THR A 126 30.62 -10.20 -6.52
CA THR A 126 31.00 -9.80 -5.16
C THR A 126 30.00 -10.32 -4.11
N VAL A 127 28.70 -10.24 -4.38
CA VAL A 127 27.65 -10.74 -3.47
C VAL A 127 27.70 -12.28 -3.36
N SER A 128 27.80 -12.97 -4.50
CA SER A 128 27.84 -14.43 -4.56
C SER A 128 29.04 -14.99 -3.80
N LYS A 129 30.21 -14.37 -3.98
CA LYS A 129 31.44 -14.65 -3.23
C LYS A 129 31.24 -14.41 -1.73
N THR A 130 30.70 -13.25 -1.34
CA THR A 130 30.48 -12.90 0.06
C THR A 130 29.54 -13.91 0.76
N ALA A 131 28.51 -14.38 0.06
CA ALA A 131 27.61 -15.41 0.56
C ALA A 131 28.32 -16.77 0.77
N LEU A 132 29.23 -17.16 -0.14
CA LEU A 132 30.03 -18.38 0.00
C LEU A 132 30.95 -18.32 1.23
N TYR A 133 31.65 -17.20 1.45
CA TYR A 133 32.46 -17.01 2.67
C TYR A 133 31.63 -17.14 3.94
N PHE A 134 30.41 -16.60 3.95
CA PHE A 134 29.50 -16.69 5.09
C PHE A 134 29.01 -18.12 5.35
N LEU A 135 28.60 -18.83 4.29
CA LEU A 135 28.20 -20.24 4.39
C LEU A 135 29.34 -21.08 4.98
N GLN A 136 30.58 -20.82 4.55
CA GLN A 136 31.73 -21.52 5.07
C GLN A 136 32.01 -21.19 6.54
N GLU A 137 31.88 -19.93 6.96
CA GLU A 137 32.03 -19.53 8.36
C GLU A 137 30.94 -20.13 9.26
N TYR A 138 29.70 -20.23 8.77
CA TYR A 138 28.59 -20.87 9.46
C TYR A 138 28.88 -22.35 9.75
N PHE A 139 29.45 -23.07 8.78
CA PHE A 139 29.85 -24.47 8.97
C PHE A 139 31.12 -24.65 9.81
N CYS A 140 31.91 -23.59 10.02
CA CYS A 140 33.13 -23.60 10.84
C CYS A 140 32.94 -23.05 12.27
N GLY A 141 31.70 -22.78 12.71
CA GLY A 141 31.40 -22.45 14.12
C GLY A 141 31.31 -20.96 14.47
N CYS A 142 31.06 -20.08 13.49
CA CYS A 142 30.73 -18.65 13.67
C CYS A 142 31.75 -17.83 14.48
N ILE A 143 32.93 -17.56 13.92
CA ILE A 143 33.94 -16.69 14.54
C ILE A 143 34.20 -15.46 13.63
N TRP A 144 33.42 -14.40 13.91
CA TRP A 144 33.67 -12.97 13.64
C TRP A 144 33.95 -12.50 12.19
N VAL A 145 32.90 -12.35 11.36
CA VAL A 145 32.89 -11.37 10.23
C VAL A 145 31.56 -10.58 10.14
N ILE A 146 30.95 -10.18 11.27
CA ILE A 146 29.68 -9.42 11.23
C ILE A 146 29.88 -7.96 10.74
N MET A 147 31.01 -7.32 11.05
CA MET A 147 31.23 -5.91 10.73
C MET A 147 31.56 -5.62 9.25
N PRO A 148 32.44 -6.37 8.56
CA PRO A 148 32.68 -6.16 7.12
C PRO A 148 31.45 -6.48 6.26
N PHE A 149 30.60 -7.40 6.72
CA PHE A 149 29.38 -7.84 6.04
C PHE A 149 28.32 -6.75 5.93
N ILE A 150 28.08 -6.00 7.01
CA ILE A 150 27.13 -4.88 7.02
C ILE A 150 27.60 -3.79 6.05
N VAL A 151 28.90 -3.49 6.04
CA VAL A 151 29.48 -2.50 5.13
C VAL A 151 29.35 -2.97 3.67
N CYS A 152 29.66 -4.22 3.35
CA CYS A 152 29.52 -4.76 1.99
C CYS A 152 28.07 -4.81 1.50
N ILE A 153 27.10 -5.17 2.35
CA ILE A 153 25.68 -5.18 1.97
C ILE A 153 25.17 -3.76 1.74
N VAL A 154 25.49 -2.83 2.64
CA VAL A 154 25.01 -1.44 2.53
C VAL A 154 25.61 -0.75 1.32
N LEU A 155 26.93 -0.89 1.10
CA LEU A 155 27.61 -0.31 -0.06
C LEU A 155 27.22 -1.02 -1.37
N GLY A 156 27.13 -2.35 -1.36
CA GLY A 156 26.74 -3.17 -2.50
C GLY A 156 25.32 -2.88 -2.96
N ARG A 157 24.39 -2.68 -2.03
CA ARG A 157 23.01 -2.25 -2.33
C ARG A 157 22.98 -0.86 -2.98
N PHE A 158 23.84 0.06 -2.53
CA PHE A 158 23.94 1.40 -3.11
C PHE A 158 24.50 1.37 -4.55
N ILE A 159 25.53 0.55 -4.78
CA ILE A 159 26.18 0.39 -6.09
C ILE A 159 25.26 -0.37 -7.07
N ALA A 160 24.61 -1.44 -6.62
CA ALA A 160 23.64 -2.18 -7.42
C ALA A 160 22.46 -1.29 -7.84
N ASN A 161 21.95 -0.45 -6.93
CA ASN A 161 20.90 0.52 -7.25
C ASN A 161 21.37 1.58 -8.25
N ALA A 162 22.61 2.06 -8.12
CA ALA A 162 23.19 3.03 -9.06
C ALA A 162 23.40 2.43 -10.46
N LEU A 163 23.91 1.19 -10.53
CA LEU A 163 24.09 0.44 -11.79
C LEU A 163 22.74 0.05 -12.41
N MET A 164 21.74 -0.40 -11.64
CA MET A 164 20.41 -0.74 -12.15
C MET A 164 19.70 0.47 -12.75
N ARG A 165 19.85 1.67 -12.16
CA ARG A 165 19.33 2.90 -12.78
C ARG A 165 20.00 3.18 -14.14
N ASP A 166 21.31 2.98 -14.24
CA ASP A 166 22.05 3.23 -15.47
C ASP A 166 21.72 2.18 -16.56
N THR A 167 21.59 0.91 -16.17
CA THR A 167 21.20 -0.20 -17.06
C THR A 167 19.75 -0.06 -17.54
N ALA A 168 18.81 0.30 -16.66
CA ALA A 168 17.41 0.52 -17.04
C ALA A 168 17.26 1.68 -18.04
N ASN A 169 18.03 2.76 -17.85
CA ASN A 169 18.07 3.87 -18.81
C ASN A 169 18.64 3.45 -20.17
N GLN A 170 19.60 2.52 -20.20
CA GLN A 170 20.17 2.01 -21.44
C GLN A 170 19.29 0.97 -22.15
N ILE A 171 18.60 0.09 -21.42
CA ILE A 171 17.62 -0.84 -22.01
C ILE A 171 16.49 -0.05 -22.67
N ALA A 172 15.95 0.95 -21.98
CA ALA A 172 14.94 1.85 -22.54
C ALA A 172 15.44 2.60 -23.80
N TYR A 173 16.73 2.94 -23.85
CA TYR A 173 17.34 3.55 -25.05
C TYR A 173 17.55 2.55 -26.19
N LEU A 174 17.96 1.32 -25.89
CA LEU A 174 18.17 0.27 -26.88
C LEU A 174 16.84 -0.19 -27.47
N GLU A 175 15.81 -0.39 -26.66
CA GLU A 175 14.43 -0.69 -27.09
C GLU A 175 13.90 0.39 -28.05
N TYR A 176 14.07 1.66 -27.67
CA TYR A 176 13.74 2.81 -28.52
C TYR A 176 14.53 2.84 -29.85
N ALA A 177 15.82 2.48 -29.83
CA ALA A 177 16.65 2.43 -31.03
C ALA A 177 16.31 1.23 -31.95
N THR A 178 15.86 0.10 -31.39
CA THR A 178 15.33 -1.03 -32.17
C THR A 178 13.97 -0.74 -32.78
N GLU A 179 13.08 -0.04 -32.06
CA GLU A 179 11.78 0.39 -32.61
C GLU A 179 11.92 1.37 -33.78
N GLN A 180 12.98 2.20 -33.80
CA GLN A 180 13.27 3.04 -34.97
C GLN A 180 13.84 2.26 -36.17
N LYS A 181 14.47 1.10 -35.96
CA LYS A 181 14.98 0.25 -37.06
C LYS A 181 13.92 -0.64 -37.69
N SER A 182 12.77 -0.84 -37.05
CA SER A 182 11.67 -1.69 -37.54
C SER A 182 10.64 -0.96 -38.41
N VAL A 183 10.91 0.27 -38.88
CA VAL A 183 10.10 0.89 -39.95
C VAL A 183 10.66 0.46 -41.31
N PRO A 184 9.95 -0.35 -42.12
CA PRO A 184 10.43 -0.77 -43.41
C PRO A 184 10.47 0.43 -44.38
N ALA A 185 11.65 0.69 -44.93
CA ALA A 185 11.86 1.59 -46.05
C ALA A 185 11.33 0.95 -47.35
N SER A 186 10.01 0.95 -47.54
CA SER A 186 9.40 0.57 -48.82
C SER A 186 8.05 1.25 -49.04
N VAL A 187 8.04 2.58 -49.12
CA VAL A 187 7.08 3.32 -49.96
C VAL A 187 7.84 4.50 -50.57
N ALA A 188 8.68 4.20 -51.56
CA ALA A 188 9.26 5.20 -52.44
C ALA A 188 8.51 5.15 -53.77
N LEU A 189 7.97 6.31 -54.16
CA LEU A 189 7.79 6.78 -55.54
C LEU A 189 7.17 5.78 -56.53
N GLU A 190 5.86 5.85 -56.71
CA GLU A 190 5.26 5.51 -58.00
C GLU A 190 4.91 6.80 -58.76
N LYS A 191 5.58 6.95 -59.90
CA LYS A 191 5.42 8.04 -60.86
C LYS A 191 4.05 7.94 -61.53
N ALA A 192 3.49 9.11 -61.81
CA ALA A 192 2.38 9.30 -62.75
C ALA A 192 2.63 8.65 -64.12
N PRO A 193 1.57 8.21 -64.81
CA PRO A 193 1.50 8.27 -66.26
C PRO A 193 0.61 9.43 -66.71
N ALA A 194 1.09 10.18 -67.69
CA ALA A 194 0.32 11.15 -68.46
C ALA A 194 -0.51 10.43 -69.53
N ASN A 195 -1.76 10.84 -69.71
CA ASN A 195 -2.37 11.18 -71.02
C ASN A 195 -3.87 11.46 -70.88
N GLY A 196 -4.36 12.43 -71.65
CA GLY A 196 -5.72 12.41 -72.17
C GLY A 196 -6.64 13.53 -71.72
N SER A 197 -6.58 14.65 -72.44
CA SER A 197 -7.62 15.69 -72.54
C SER A 197 -8.99 15.17 -72.96
N THR A 198 -10.08 15.69 -72.37
CA THR A 198 -11.38 16.13 -72.96
C THR A 198 -12.39 16.37 -71.81
N GLN A 199 -12.76 17.61 -71.51
CA GLN A 199 -13.93 18.40 -71.97
C GLN A 199 -15.27 18.13 -71.24
N HIS A 200 -15.94 19.25 -70.91
CA HIS A 200 -17.36 19.48 -70.55
C HIS A 200 -17.85 19.49 -69.08
N ASP A 201 -18.10 20.73 -68.62
CA ASP A 201 -19.39 21.34 -68.21
C ASP A 201 -20.27 20.81 -67.05
N GLN A 202 -20.78 21.82 -66.31
CA GLN A 202 -22.06 21.93 -65.56
C GLN A 202 -22.14 21.34 -64.14
N VAL A 203 -22.29 22.17 -63.08
CA VAL A 203 -23.50 22.83 -62.49
C VAL A 203 -24.19 21.95 -61.44
N ASP A 204 -24.35 22.54 -60.24
CA ASP A 204 -25.28 22.28 -59.13
C ASP A 204 -25.69 20.85 -58.75
N ALA A 205 -25.41 20.46 -57.50
CA ALA A 205 -26.41 19.86 -56.62
C ALA A 205 -25.95 19.84 -55.17
N VAL A 206 -26.78 20.41 -54.31
CA VAL A 206 -26.86 20.13 -52.87
C VAL A 206 -27.20 18.66 -52.69
N THR A 207 -26.39 17.92 -51.92
CA THR A 207 -26.80 16.64 -51.34
C THR A 207 -26.34 16.55 -49.90
N ASP A 208 -27.33 16.35 -49.02
CA ASP A 208 -27.22 15.98 -47.63
C ASP A 208 -26.32 14.74 -47.47
N ASP A 209 -25.14 14.90 -46.88
CA ASP A 209 -24.39 13.77 -46.34
C ASP A 209 -24.80 13.55 -44.88
N VAL A 210 -25.71 12.59 -44.76
CA VAL A 210 -26.02 11.80 -43.58
C VAL A 210 -24.71 11.42 -42.87
N LEU A 211 -24.58 11.87 -41.61
CA LEU A 211 -23.51 11.41 -40.71
C LEU A 211 -23.54 9.89 -40.64
N ASP A 212 -22.52 9.25 -41.20
CA ASP A 212 -22.22 7.85 -40.97
C ASP A 212 -21.83 7.66 -39.50
N THR A 213 -22.79 7.25 -38.69
CA THR A 213 -22.65 7.01 -37.24
C THR A 213 -21.95 5.69 -36.90
N THR A 214 -21.21 5.08 -37.83
CA THR A 214 -20.59 3.76 -37.60
C THR A 214 -19.06 3.77 -37.42
N ALA A 215 -18.43 4.94 -37.38
CA ALA A 215 -17.01 5.04 -37.00
C ALA A 215 -16.83 4.91 -35.47
N VAL A 216 -16.88 3.67 -34.98
CA VAL A 216 -16.35 3.30 -33.66
C VAL A 216 -14.90 3.78 -33.60
N SER A 217 -14.64 4.76 -32.73
CA SER A 217 -13.32 5.31 -32.44
C SER A 217 -12.30 4.17 -32.27
N PRO A 218 -11.08 4.27 -32.85
CA PRO A 218 -10.08 3.22 -32.70
C PRO A 218 -9.83 2.94 -31.21
N GLU A 219 -9.87 1.66 -30.84
CA GLU A 219 -9.70 1.15 -29.48
C GLU A 219 -8.54 1.86 -28.76
N GLN A 220 -8.85 2.79 -27.86
CA GLN A 220 -7.87 3.27 -26.87
C GLN A 220 -7.59 2.11 -25.90
N LYS A 221 -6.58 1.29 -26.22
CA LYS A 221 -6.10 0.25 -25.33
C LYS A 221 -5.37 0.90 -24.15
N GLY A 222 -5.99 0.86 -22.97
CA GLY A 222 -5.41 1.30 -21.70
C GLY A 222 -6.32 2.24 -20.92
N ALA A 223 -6.49 1.97 -19.62
CA ALA A 223 -7.16 2.90 -18.71
C ALA A 223 -6.25 4.09 -18.38
N ALA A 224 -6.82 5.28 -18.16
CA ALA A 224 -6.07 6.40 -17.63
C ALA A 224 -5.58 6.08 -16.21
N LEU A 225 -4.32 6.39 -15.91
CA LEU A 225 -3.78 6.26 -14.55
C LEU A 225 -4.26 7.45 -13.70
N PRO A 226 -5.09 7.23 -12.67
CA PRO A 226 -5.52 8.33 -11.80
C PRO A 226 -4.33 8.81 -10.94
N LEU A 227 -3.93 10.07 -11.14
CA LEU A 227 -2.85 10.71 -10.39
C LEU A 227 -3.31 12.06 -9.84
N THR A 228 -2.84 12.43 -8.65
CA THR A 228 -2.99 13.77 -8.08
C THR A 228 -1.79 14.63 -8.45
N PHE A 229 -1.99 15.61 -9.32
CA PHE A 229 -0.96 16.53 -9.78
C PHE A 229 -0.99 17.84 -9.00
N HIS A 230 0.18 18.31 -8.53
CA HIS A 230 0.33 19.54 -7.75
C HIS A 230 1.16 20.57 -8.52
N PRO A 231 0.55 21.42 -9.37
CA PRO A 231 1.25 22.40 -10.22
C PRO A 231 1.73 23.66 -9.48
N ARG A 232 2.10 23.55 -8.20
CA ARG A 232 2.46 24.71 -7.37
C ARG A 232 3.63 25.48 -7.98
N GLY A 233 3.40 26.74 -8.34
CA GLY A 233 4.42 27.60 -8.96
C GLY A 233 4.81 27.21 -10.40
N LEU A 234 4.05 26.33 -11.06
CA LEU A 234 4.27 26.00 -12.48
C LEU A 234 3.41 26.88 -13.38
N SER A 235 3.95 27.28 -14.53
CA SER A 235 3.21 28.03 -15.55
C SER A 235 2.32 27.08 -16.37
N VAL A 236 1.02 27.32 -16.35
CA VAL A 236 0.01 26.55 -17.08
C VAL A 236 -0.62 27.43 -18.15
N LEU A 237 -0.68 26.91 -19.38
CA LEU A 237 -1.29 27.62 -20.50
C LEU A 237 -2.71 27.10 -20.76
N VAL A 238 -3.71 27.98 -20.62
CA VAL A 238 -5.09 27.71 -21.02
C VAL A 238 -5.38 28.45 -22.31
N ILE A 239 -5.65 27.71 -23.39
CA ILE A 239 -5.92 28.26 -24.71
C ILE A 239 -7.43 28.26 -24.97
N GLY A 240 -7.99 29.45 -25.12
CA GLY A 240 -9.39 29.68 -25.46
C GLY A 240 -9.96 30.97 -24.88
N SER A 241 -11.12 31.37 -25.40
CA SER A 241 -11.81 32.62 -25.08
C SER A 241 -13.19 32.42 -24.43
N ASN A 242 -13.57 31.18 -24.15
CA ASN A 242 -14.92 30.80 -23.71
C ASN A 242 -15.02 30.60 -22.18
N ARG A 243 -16.24 30.38 -21.68
CA ARG A 243 -16.49 30.08 -20.25
C ARG A 243 -15.77 28.82 -19.75
N LEU A 244 -15.52 27.86 -20.63
CA LEU A 244 -14.76 26.66 -20.25
C LEU A 244 -13.30 27.01 -19.95
N ALA A 245 -12.67 27.88 -20.74
CA ALA A 245 -11.32 28.40 -20.46
C ALA A 245 -11.26 29.04 -19.07
N ALA A 246 -12.25 29.87 -18.71
CA ALA A 246 -12.35 30.46 -17.37
C ALA A 246 -12.44 29.38 -16.27
N SER A 247 -13.32 28.39 -16.45
CA SER A 247 -13.47 27.28 -15.50
C SER A 247 -12.18 26.46 -15.33
N ARG A 248 -11.45 26.21 -16.42
CA ARG A 248 -10.15 25.52 -16.38
C ARG A 248 -9.08 26.37 -15.73
N ALA A 249 -9.05 27.67 -16.00
CA ALA A 249 -8.16 28.60 -15.32
C ALA A 249 -8.40 28.60 -13.80
N SER A 250 -9.65 28.73 -13.35
CA SER A 250 -9.99 28.64 -11.93
C SER A 250 -9.55 27.32 -11.28
N THR A 251 -9.72 26.19 -11.99
CA THR A 251 -9.26 24.87 -11.49
C THR A 251 -7.75 24.84 -11.25
N PHE A 252 -6.96 25.46 -12.12
CA PHE A 252 -5.50 25.52 -11.96
C PHE A 252 -5.08 26.54 -10.89
N LEU A 253 -5.80 27.65 -10.74
CA LEU A 253 -5.58 28.62 -9.66
C LEU A 253 -5.83 28.00 -8.28
N GLU A 254 -6.89 27.20 -8.13
CA GLU A 254 -7.17 26.43 -6.90
C GLU A 254 -6.08 25.40 -6.54
N ALA A 255 -5.20 25.10 -7.51
CA ALA A 255 -4.06 24.19 -7.37
C ALA A 255 -2.71 24.94 -7.27
N ASP A 256 -2.74 26.25 -7.03
CA ASP A 256 -1.60 27.16 -6.89
C ASP A 256 -0.69 27.26 -8.13
N ALA A 257 -1.25 27.10 -9.34
CA ALA A 257 -0.52 27.28 -10.59
C ALA A 257 -0.47 28.76 -11.02
N HIS A 258 0.58 29.14 -11.75
CA HIS A 258 0.60 30.41 -12.48
C HIS A 258 -0.13 30.22 -13.81
N VAL A 259 -1.32 30.80 -13.94
CA VAL A 259 -2.19 30.55 -15.10
C VAL A 259 -2.04 31.66 -16.13
N ILE A 260 -1.64 31.26 -17.34
CA ILE A 260 -1.59 32.11 -18.52
C ILE A 260 -2.77 31.73 -19.41
N VAL A 261 -3.65 32.67 -19.70
CA VAL A 261 -4.76 32.47 -20.63
C VAL A 261 -4.39 33.07 -21.98
N ALA A 262 -4.48 32.29 -23.05
CA ALA A 262 -4.14 32.73 -24.39
C ALA A 262 -5.29 32.55 -25.38
N SER A 263 -5.51 33.55 -26.23
CA SER A 263 -6.45 33.43 -27.35
C SER A 263 -5.99 34.28 -28.55
N GLN A 264 -6.70 34.15 -29.68
CA GLN A 264 -6.50 34.98 -30.88
C GLN A 264 -7.33 36.28 -30.84
N LEU A 265 -8.13 36.48 -29.79
CA LEU A 265 -9.00 37.65 -29.63
C LEU A 265 -8.35 38.66 -28.68
N SER A 266 -8.76 39.92 -28.78
CA SER A 266 -8.42 40.90 -27.76
C SER A 266 -9.23 40.70 -26.49
N LEU A 267 -8.68 41.12 -25.34
CA LEU A 267 -9.27 40.93 -24.01
C LEU A 267 -10.74 41.44 -23.93
N GLY A 268 -11.09 42.50 -24.67
CA GLY A 268 -12.46 43.01 -24.71
C GLY A 268 -13.51 42.06 -25.32
N LYS A 269 -13.07 41.02 -26.06
CA LYS A 269 -13.94 40.08 -26.78
C LYS A 269 -14.00 38.68 -26.16
N VAL A 270 -13.28 38.43 -25.06
CA VAL A 270 -13.32 37.14 -24.36
C VAL A 270 -14.46 37.09 -23.32
N ALA A 271 -14.76 35.89 -22.83
CA ALA A 271 -15.73 35.67 -21.76
C ALA A 271 -15.48 36.59 -20.56
N GLU A 272 -16.56 37.12 -19.97
CA GLU A 272 -16.52 38.07 -18.86
C GLU A 272 -15.74 37.53 -17.66
N GLU A 273 -15.88 36.22 -17.40
CA GLU A 273 -15.20 35.53 -16.31
C GLU A 273 -13.67 35.56 -16.45
N ILE A 274 -13.13 35.53 -17.66
CA ILE A 274 -11.68 35.65 -17.91
C ILE A 274 -11.22 37.09 -17.65
N ARG A 275 -12.02 38.07 -18.08
CA ARG A 275 -11.71 39.49 -17.84
C ARG A 275 -11.65 39.82 -16.36
N LEU A 276 -12.61 39.31 -15.58
CA LEU A 276 -12.63 39.47 -14.13
C LEU A 276 -11.42 38.83 -13.45
N LEU A 277 -10.94 37.68 -13.94
CA LEU A 277 -9.74 37.05 -13.40
C LEU A 277 -8.46 37.86 -13.69
N GLU A 278 -8.37 38.49 -14.88
CA GLU A 278 -7.26 39.39 -15.23
C GLU A 278 -7.30 40.67 -14.39
N GLU A 279 -8.48 41.30 -14.26
CA GLU A 279 -8.67 42.52 -13.44
C GLU A 279 -8.32 42.30 -11.96
N GLN A 280 -8.49 41.06 -11.47
CA GLN A 280 -8.11 40.65 -10.12
C GLN A 280 -6.63 40.24 -9.99
N ASP A 281 -5.83 40.37 -11.04
CA ASP A 281 -4.42 39.96 -11.11
C ASP A 281 -4.20 38.47 -10.76
N LYS A 282 -5.20 37.62 -11.07
CA LYS A 282 -5.15 36.17 -10.79
C LYS A 282 -4.60 35.37 -11.96
N VAL A 283 -4.83 35.82 -13.19
CA VAL A 283 -4.32 35.20 -14.42
C VAL A 283 -3.56 36.25 -15.23
N HIS A 284 -2.74 35.78 -16.18
CA HIS A 284 -2.12 36.65 -17.16
C HIS A 284 -2.65 36.35 -18.55
N TYR A 285 -3.28 37.34 -19.18
CA TYR A 285 -3.87 37.23 -20.50
C TYR A 285 -2.89 37.64 -21.59
N THR A 286 -2.77 36.82 -22.64
CA THR A 286 -1.88 37.11 -23.77
C THR A 286 -2.53 36.77 -25.10
N GLU A 287 -2.33 37.63 -26.10
CA GLU A 287 -2.75 37.37 -27.47
C GLU A 287 -1.67 36.52 -28.17
N ILE A 288 -2.02 35.32 -28.63
CA ILE A 288 -1.08 34.42 -29.30
C ILE A 288 -1.59 34.09 -30.71
N HIS A 289 -0.83 34.56 -31.69
CA HIS A 289 -0.97 34.21 -33.10
C HIS A 289 0.23 33.34 -33.51
N ALA A 290 0.19 32.05 -33.14
CA ALA A 290 1.20 31.07 -33.53
C ALA A 290 0.61 30.14 -34.59
N ASP A 291 1.28 30.07 -35.75
CA ASP A 291 0.88 29.20 -36.86
C ASP A 291 1.93 28.11 -37.08
N GLY A 292 1.51 26.86 -36.92
CA GLY A 292 2.35 25.67 -37.06
C GLY A 292 3.15 25.25 -35.82
N THR A 293 3.67 24.03 -35.85
CA THR A 293 4.30 23.34 -34.72
C THR A 293 5.53 24.06 -34.15
N GLN A 294 6.37 24.67 -35.00
CA GLN A 294 7.59 25.35 -34.54
C GLN A 294 7.29 26.67 -33.83
N ALA A 295 6.27 27.41 -34.27
CA ALA A 295 5.83 28.63 -33.61
C ALA A 295 5.28 28.33 -32.21
N TRP A 296 4.45 27.28 -32.08
CA TRP A 296 3.96 26.81 -30.78
C TRP A 296 5.07 26.32 -29.87
N LYS A 297 6.04 25.57 -30.41
CA LYS A 297 7.21 25.13 -29.64
C LYS A 297 7.97 26.31 -29.05
N LYS A 298 8.25 27.35 -29.84
CA LYS A 298 8.91 28.57 -29.36
C LYS A 298 8.06 29.27 -28.30
N ALA A 299 6.76 29.44 -28.56
CA ALA A 299 5.86 30.13 -27.63
C ALA A 299 5.74 29.44 -26.27
N LEU A 300 5.78 28.10 -26.22
CA LEU A 300 5.74 27.30 -24.99
C LEU A 300 7.05 27.38 -24.20
N VAL A 301 8.20 27.35 -24.89
CA VAL A 301 9.53 27.44 -24.26
C VAL A 301 9.78 28.85 -23.71
N ASP A 302 9.45 29.89 -24.47
CA ASP A 302 9.67 31.29 -24.07
C ASP A 302 8.89 31.66 -22.78
N ARG A 303 7.84 30.91 -22.45
CA ARG A 303 6.95 31.13 -21.29
C ARG A 303 7.09 30.07 -20.20
N ASP A 304 8.07 29.17 -20.31
CA ASP A 304 8.32 28.07 -19.38
C ASP A 304 7.05 27.26 -19.03
N ILE A 305 6.26 26.90 -20.05
CA ILE A 305 4.97 26.23 -19.86
C ILE A 305 5.16 24.77 -19.48
N ALA A 306 4.57 24.37 -18.36
CA ALA A 306 4.61 23.00 -17.84
C ALA A 306 3.39 22.15 -18.25
N LEU A 307 2.26 22.78 -18.58
CA LEU A 307 1.02 22.07 -18.90
C LEU A 307 0.12 22.93 -19.79
N VAL A 308 -0.58 22.28 -20.74
CA VAL A 308 -1.46 22.95 -21.70
C VAL A 308 -2.89 22.42 -21.61
N CYS A 309 -3.86 23.32 -21.71
CA CYS A 309 -5.29 23.00 -21.83
C CYS A 309 -5.91 23.78 -22.98
N VAL A 310 -6.51 23.09 -23.95
CA VAL A 310 -7.15 23.67 -25.13
C VAL A 310 -8.66 23.52 -25.02
N THR A 311 -9.38 24.64 -25.12
CA THR A 311 -10.83 24.72 -24.85
C THR A 311 -11.63 25.31 -26.01
N ASP A 312 -10.97 25.84 -27.02
CA ASP A 312 -11.58 26.50 -28.19
C ASP A 312 -11.94 25.53 -29.34
N THR A 313 -11.87 24.21 -29.12
CA THR A 313 -12.27 23.17 -30.08
C THR A 313 -13.77 22.82 -30.05
N LEU A 314 -14.46 23.23 -28.98
CA LEU A 314 -15.88 22.95 -28.71
C LEU A 314 -16.83 23.48 -29.79
N ILE A 315 -17.85 22.67 -30.10
CA ILE A 315 -18.98 23.07 -30.96
C ILE A 315 -19.78 24.16 -30.22
N GLY A 316 -19.90 25.35 -30.82
CA GLY A 316 -20.59 26.51 -30.22
C GLY A 316 -19.68 27.55 -29.56
N ALA A 317 -18.36 27.38 -29.57
CA ALA A 317 -17.43 28.45 -29.19
C ALA A 317 -17.44 29.57 -30.24
N HIS A 318 -17.44 30.84 -29.80
CA HIS A 318 -17.45 32.02 -30.69
C HIS A 318 -16.29 32.05 -31.70
N THR A 319 -15.16 31.45 -31.35
CA THR A 319 -14.02 31.22 -32.23
C THR A 319 -13.58 29.77 -32.11
N ARG A 320 -14.14 28.90 -32.95
CA ARG A 320 -13.79 27.48 -32.95
C ARG A 320 -12.47 27.25 -33.68
N ARG A 321 -11.50 26.68 -32.99
CA ARG A 321 -10.23 26.24 -33.57
C ARG A 321 -10.46 24.99 -34.43
N SER A 322 -9.78 24.93 -35.58
CA SER A 322 -9.81 23.75 -36.45
C SER A 322 -9.07 22.55 -35.81
N ALA A 323 -9.48 21.34 -36.16
CA ALA A 323 -8.80 20.12 -35.72
C ALA A 323 -7.31 20.09 -36.16
N SER A 324 -7.00 20.62 -37.35
CA SER A 324 -5.63 20.75 -37.84
C SER A 324 -4.78 21.66 -36.97
N SER A 325 -5.31 22.80 -36.52
CA SER A 325 -4.62 23.70 -35.60
C SER A 325 -4.41 23.05 -34.23
N ALA A 326 -5.42 22.38 -33.68
CA ALA A 326 -5.27 21.63 -32.42
C ALA A 326 -4.19 20.53 -32.52
N GLN A 327 -4.10 19.84 -33.66
CA GLN A 327 -3.05 18.85 -33.93
C GLN A 327 -1.65 19.47 -33.92
N THR A 328 -1.47 20.70 -34.45
CA THR A 328 -0.15 21.37 -34.41
C THR A 328 0.32 21.67 -32.99
N ILE A 329 -0.61 22.00 -32.09
CA ILE A 329 -0.34 22.25 -30.67
C ILE A 329 -0.01 20.95 -29.96
N TYR A 330 -0.77 19.89 -30.21
CA TYR A 330 -0.48 18.55 -29.71
C TYR A 330 0.94 18.10 -30.14
N ASN A 331 1.29 18.26 -31.42
CA ASN A 331 2.60 17.90 -31.93
C ASN A 331 3.73 18.70 -31.25
N ALA A 332 3.51 19.98 -30.97
CA ALA A 332 4.48 20.82 -30.28
C ALA A 332 4.67 20.36 -28.81
N CYS A 333 3.57 20.06 -28.13
CA CYS A 333 3.58 19.54 -26.76
C CYS A 333 4.24 18.17 -26.68
N ALA A 334 3.95 17.26 -27.61
CA ALA A 334 4.56 15.94 -27.70
C ALA A 334 6.08 16.01 -27.88
N LEU A 335 6.57 16.91 -28.74
CA LEU A 335 8.00 17.15 -28.93
C LEU A 335 8.70 17.69 -27.67
N LEU A 336 7.99 18.48 -26.86
CA LEU A 336 8.49 19.06 -25.61
C LEU A 336 8.20 18.20 -24.38
N ARG A 337 7.47 17.10 -24.52
CA ARG A 337 6.94 16.26 -23.42
C ARG A 337 6.08 17.05 -22.42
N ILE A 338 5.33 18.03 -22.91
CA ILE A 338 4.39 18.81 -22.11
C ILE A 338 3.03 18.10 -22.14
N PRO A 339 2.41 17.79 -20.98
CA PRO A 339 1.06 17.27 -20.92
C PRO A 339 0.04 18.25 -21.53
N ILE A 340 -0.87 17.73 -22.34
CA ILE A 340 -1.90 18.51 -23.04
C ILE A 340 -3.27 17.86 -22.86
N ASN A 341 -4.28 18.69 -22.61
CA ASN A 341 -5.68 18.30 -22.71
C ASN A 341 -6.33 19.12 -23.81
N VAL A 342 -7.07 18.46 -24.71
CA VAL A 342 -7.85 19.10 -25.76
C VAL A 342 -9.31 18.73 -25.57
N SER A 343 -10.15 19.73 -25.31
CA SER A 343 -11.58 19.55 -25.06
C SER A 343 -12.25 18.87 -26.25
N ASP A 344 -13.10 17.87 -25.98
CA ASP A 344 -13.80 17.02 -26.95
C ASP A 344 -12.93 16.24 -27.94
N HIS A 345 -11.61 16.19 -27.75
CA HIS A 345 -10.69 15.38 -28.56
C HIS A 345 -9.79 14.50 -27.67
N PRO A 346 -10.30 13.35 -27.18
CA PRO A 346 -9.52 12.42 -26.36
C PRO A 346 -8.25 11.92 -27.03
N ALA A 347 -8.25 11.76 -28.36
CA ALA A 347 -7.07 11.34 -29.12
C ALA A 347 -5.92 12.36 -29.12
N LEU A 348 -6.21 13.63 -28.84
CA LEU A 348 -5.23 14.72 -28.75
C LEU A 348 -4.95 15.12 -27.30
N SER A 349 -5.35 14.27 -26.34
CA SER A 349 -5.19 14.52 -24.92
C SER A 349 -4.28 13.47 -24.29
N THR A 350 -3.25 13.92 -23.58
CA THR A 350 -2.39 13.06 -22.76
C THR A 350 -2.87 12.97 -21.31
N TYR A 351 -3.77 13.87 -20.89
CA TYR A 351 -4.50 13.79 -19.63
C TYR A 351 -5.95 14.25 -19.78
N THR A 352 -6.82 13.85 -18.87
CA THR A 352 -8.25 14.19 -18.86
C THR A 352 -8.65 14.72 -17.48
N PHE A 353 -9.55 15.70 -17.45
CA PHE A 353 -10.14 16.19 -16.20
C PHE A 353 -11.23 15.23 -15.70
N PRO A 354 -11.09 14.64 -14.50
CA PRO A 354 -12.18 13.90 -13.89
C PRO A 354 -13.27 14.84 -13.36
N SER A 355 -14.42 14.27 -13.03
CA SER A 355 -15.44 14.95 -12.23
C SER A 355 -14.95 15.03 -10.78
N VAL A 356 -14.46 16.19 -10.36
CA VAL A 356 -13.91 16.42 -9.01
C VAL A 356 -14.95 17.07 -8.08
N HIS A 357 -14.88 16.74 -6.80
CA HIS A 357 -15.49 17.48 -5.71
C HIS A 357 -14.49 17.63 -4.57
N ARG A 358 -14.40 18.84 -4.04
CA ARG A 358 -13.58 19.18 -2.89
C ARG A 358 -14.51 19.48 -1.72
N PHE A 359 -14.28 18.79 -0.61
CA PHE A 359 -15.13 18.94 0.57
C PHE A 359 -14.82 20.26 1.29
N ILE A 360 -15.71 20.70 2.17
CA ILE A 360 -15.53 21.90 2.99
C ILE A 360 -14.91 21.50 4.34
N GLY A 361 -13.94 22.29 4.81
CA GLY A 361 -13.27 22.12 6.10
C GLY A 361 -13.92 22.92 7.24
N ASN A 362 -13.21 23.07 8.36
CA ASN A 362 -13.73 23.68 9.61
C ASN A 362 -14.20 25.14 9.50
N ASN A 363 -13.74 25.90 8.50
CA ASN A 363 -13.97 27.35 8.40
C ASN A 363 -14.70 27.78 7.12
N GLY A 364 -15.34 26.85 6.41
CA GLY A 364 -15.91 27.13 5.08
C GLY A 364 -14.88 27.08 3.95
N GLU A 365 -13.59 26.94 4.27
CA GLU A 365 -12.50 26.78 3.30
C GLU A 365 -12.49 25.38 2.67
N PRO A 366 -12.03 25.23 1.42
CA PRO A 366 -11.89 23.93 0.77
C PRO A 366 -10.90 23.02 1.54
N SER A 367 -11.40 21.90 2.02
CA SER A 367 -10.63 20.86 2.71
C SER A 367 -9.56 20.24 1.81
N ASN A 368 -8.59 19.56 2.43
CA ASN A 368 -7.63 18.71 1.72
C ASN A 368 -8.26 17.44 1.13
N LEU A 369 -9.49 17.09 1.53
CA LEU A 369 -10.20 15.95 0.96
C LEU A 369 -10.81 16.27 -0.40
N GLN A 370 -10.51 15.42 -1.38
CA GLN A 370 -11.05 15.49 -2.73
C GLN A 370 -11.49 14.10 -3.21
N VAL A 371 -12.56 14.05 -3.99
CA VAL A 371 -13.02 12.85 -4.71
C VAL A 371 -13.06 13.16 -6.20
N ALA A 372 -12.45 12.30 -7.00
CA ALA A 372 -12.40 12.42 -8.45
C ALA A 372 -12.99 11.16 -9.10
N VAL A 373 -13.92 11.34 -10.04
CA VAL A 373 -14.53 10.24 -10.80
C VAL A 373 -14.23 10.42 -12.28
N SER A 374 -13.62 9.41 -12.91
CA SER A 374 -13.38 9.34 -14.35
C SER A 374 -14.08 8.13 -14.94
N THR A 375 -14.64 8.28 -16.14
CA THR A 375 -15.18 7.17 -16.96
C THR A 375 -14.35 6.98 -18.23
N ASN A 376 -13.08 7.39 -18.22
CA ASN A 376 -12.16 7.36 -19.38
C ASN A 376 -12.79 7.94 -20.67
N GLY A 377 -13.51 9.06 -20.52
CA GLY A 377 -14.17 9.75 -21.64
C GLY A 377 -15.48 9.13 -22.13
N GLN A 378 -15.85 7.92 -21.70
CA GLN A 378 -17.03 7.18 -22.19
C GLN A 378 -18.38 7.64 -21.62
N GLY A 379 -18.40 8.55 -20.65
CA GLY A 379 -19.59 8.80 -19.82
C GLY A 379 -19.51 10.06 -18.96
N CYS A 380 -19.24 11.22 -19.57
CA CYS A 380 -19.01 12.49 -18.86
C CYS A 380 -20.15 12.88 -17.90
N ARG A 381 -21.41 12.66 -18.31
CA ARG A 381 -22.59 12.93 -17.45
C ARG A 381 -22.75 11.88 -16.34
N LEU A 382 -22.38 10.63 -16.64
CA LEU A 382 -22.45 9.54 -15.67
C LEU A 382 -21.41 9.73 -14.56
N SER A 383 -20.18 10.17 -14.89
CA SER A 383 -19.15 10.49 -13.89
C SER A 383 -19.65 11.55 -12.89
N GLY A 384 -20.37 12.57 -13.38
CA GLY A 384 -21.01 13.58 -12.53
C GLY A 384 -22.14 13.04 -11.65
N ARG A 385 -22.90 12.03 -12.10
CA ARG A 385 -23.93 11.37 -11.29
C ARG A 385 -23.30 10.48 -10.20
N ILE A 386 -22.31 9.65 -10.56
CA ILE A 386 -21.58 8.79 -9.62
C ILE A 386 -20.93 9.64 -8.53
N LYS A 387 -20.29 10.75 -8.91
CA LYS A 387 -19.72 11.71 -7.95
C LYS A 387 -20.76 12.18 -6.93
N ARG A 388 -21.96 12.58 -7.37
CA ARG A 388 -23.03 13.04 -6.46
C ARG A 388 -23.49 11.93 -5.50
N GLU A 389 -23.61 10.70 -5.99
CA GLU A 389 -23.95 9.55 -5.15
C GLU A 389 -22.90 9.31 -4.05
N ILE A 390 -21.61 9.35 -4.41
CA ILE A 390 -20.51 9.21 -3.45
C ILE A 390 -20.58 10.32 -2.39
N ILE A 391 -20.75 11.58 -2.81
CA ILE A 391 -20.82 12.72 -1.89
C ILE A 391 -22.01 12.56 -0.93
N SER A 392 -23.18 12.15 -1.43
CA SER A 392 -24.39 12.02 -0.61
C SER A 392 -24.32 10.96 0.49
N ARG A 393 -23.38 10.02 0.38
CA ARG A 393 -23.17 8.95 1.38
C ARG A 393 -22.08 9.28 2.39
N LEU A 394 -21.29 10.33 2.15
CA LEU A 394 -20.25 10.77 3.08
C LEU A 394 -20.84 11.81 4.05
N PRO A 395 -20.43 11.82 5.33
CA PRO A 395 -20.88 12.85 6.27
C PRO A 395 -20.45 14.26 5.83
N ASP A 396 -21.30 15.26 6.04
CA ASP A 396 -21.05 16.64 5.60
C ASP A 396 -19.75 17.25 6.20
N ASN A 397 -19.33 16.76 7.37
CA ASN A 397 -18.15 17.22 8.11
C ASN A 397 -16.90 16.35 7.88
N VAL A 398 -16.90 15.47 6.87
CA VAL A 398 -15.75 14.61 6.58
C VAL A 398 -14.51 15.40 6.19
N GLY A 399 -14.66 16.55 5.51
CA GLY A 399 -13.53 17.44 5.16
C GLY A 399 -12.86 18.02 6.41
N ALA A 400 -13.68 18.53 7.32
CA ALA A 400 -13.28 18.99 8.65
C ALA A 400 -12.49 17.93 9.44
N ALA A 401 -12.96 16.69 9.44
CA ALA A 401 -12.29 15.57 10.08
C ALA A 401 -10.89 15.30 9.49
N VAL A 402 -10.76 15.29 8.16
CA VAL A 402 -9.48 15.09 7.48
C VAL A 402 -8.48 16.21 7.81
N ASP A 403 -8.93 17.47 7.82
CA ASP A 403 -8.07 18.60 8.15
C ASP A 403 -7.60 18.56 9.61
N ASN A 404 -8.46 18.16 10.54
CA ASN A 404 -8.11 17.97 11.96
C ASN A 404 -7.10 16.84 12.16
N VAL A 405 -7.26 15.70 11.49
CA VAL A 405 -6.27 14.60 11.52
C VAL A 405 -4.93 15.07 10.92
N GLY A 406 -4.96 15.88 9.86
CA GLY A 406 -3.77 16.50 9.29
C GLY A 406 -3.04 17.40 10.29
N ARG A 407 -3.76 18.26 11.01
CA ARG A 407 -3.21 19.11 12.09
C ARG A 407 -2.63 18.28 13.23
N LEU A 408 -3.35 17.26 13.70
CA LEU A 408 -2.89 16.31 14.71
C LEU A 408 -1.56 15.67 14.32
N ARG A 409 -1.46 15.21 13.08
CA ARG A 409 -0.23 14.59 12.55
C ARG A 409 0.93 15.58 12.49
N ALA A 410 0.69 16.81 12.05
CA ALA A 410 1.71 17.86 12.01
C ALA A 410 2.22 18.18 13.43
N ARG A 411 1.32 18.31 14.41
CA ARG A 411 1.67 18.57 15.82
C ARG A 411 2.43 17.42 16.47
N ALA A 412 2.02 16.18 16.21
CA ALA A 412 2.73 14.99 16.68
C ALA A 412 4.21 14.99 16.25
N LYS A 413 4.51 15.56 15.06
CA LYS A 413 5.87 15.78 14.54
C LYS A 413 6.54 17.06 15.09
N ALA A 414 5.82 18.17 15.22
CA ALA A 414 6.39 19.48 15.53
C ALA A 414 6.95 19.62 16.96
N LYS A 415 6.39 18.90 17.95
CA LYS A 415 6.87 18.95 19.35
C LYS A 415 8.29 18.38 19.53
N ALA A 416 8.87 17.79 18.49
CA ALA A 416 10.24 17.24 18.45
C ALA A 416 11.32 18.21 17.94
N VAL A 417 10.99 19.44 17.52
CA VAL A 417 11.97 20.29 16.80
C VAL A 417 12.75 21.22 17.75
N ARG A 418 13.78 20.64 18.38
CA ARG A 418 15.15 21.19 18.35
C ARG A 418 16.08 20.00 18.24
N LEU A 419 16.27 19.47 17.02
CA LEU A 419 17.51 18.88 16.49
C LEU A 419 17.25 18.29 15.08
N SER A 420 18.08 18.72 14.13
CA SER A 420 18.33 18.23 12.75
C SER A 420 17.20 18.19 11.70
N GLU A 421 17.35 19.02 10.66
CA GLU A 421 16.55 19.09 9.42
C GLU A 421 16.92 18.00 8.37
N GLU A 422 17.36 16.82 8.78
CA GLU A 422 17.75 15.75 7.85
C GLU A 422 17.17 14.40 8.29
N ASP A 423 15.88 14.17 8.05
CA ASP A 423 15.31 12.81 8.08
C ASP A 423 14.43 12.56 6.84
N ASP A 424 15.01 11.86 5.87
CA ASP A 424 14.47 11.55 4.54
C ASP A 424 13.92 10.10 4.48
N GLY A 425 13.32 9.64 5.59
CA GLY A 425 12.71 8.32 5.70
C GLY A 425 11.38 8.21 4.93
N PRO A 426 11.14 7.13 4.15
CA PRO A 426 9.86 6.93 3.48
C PRO A 426 8.72 6.79 4.50
N LEU A 427 7.59 7.47 4.25
CA LEU A 427 6.41 7.57 5.12
C LEU A 427 5.77 6.23 5.57
N ASN A 428 6.21 5.10 5.00
CA ASN A 428 5.68 3.75 5.19
C ASN A 428 6.72 2.75 5.73
N THR A 429 7.78 3.20 6.41
CA THR A 429 8.69 2.27 7.07
C THR A 429 7.97 1.50 8.20
N PRO A 430 8.03 0.15 8.22
CA PRO A 430 7.62 -0.62 9.37
C PRO A 430 8.52 -0.23 10.55
N VAL A 431 7.92 0.30 11.61
CA VAL A 431 8.67 0.73 12.80
C VAL A 431 9.23 -0.51 13.51
N PRO A 432 10.53 -0.56 13.85
CA PRO A 432 11.13 -1.67 14.61
C PRO A 432 10.43 -1.89 15.96
N GLN A 433 10.25 -3.15 16.33
CA GLN A 433 9.71 -3.53 17.65
C GLN A 433 10.77 -3.31 18.74
N ILE A 434 10.64 -2.22 19.51
CA ILE A 434 11.36 -2.06 20.77
C ILE A 434 10.48 -2.64 21.88
N GLY A 435 11.00 -3.66 22.58
CA GLY A 435 10.32 -4.30 23.71
C GLY A 435 10.18 -3.35 24.90
N THR A 436 9.02 -3.35 25.55
CA THR A 436 8.78 -2.58 26.79
C THR A 436 9.04 -3.47 28.01
N PRO A 437 9.76 -2.99 29.05
CA PRO A 437 9.98 -3.77 30.27
C PRO A 437 8.67 -4.00 31.05
N SER A 438 8.54 -5.20 31.63
CA SER A 438 7.33 -5.66 32.34
C SER A 438 7.04 -4.85 33.61
N ILE A 439 5.85 -4.27 33.70
CA ILE A 439 5.31 -3.63 34.92
C ILE A 439 4.72 -4.73 35.82
N SER A 440 5.59 -5.53 36.43
CA SER A 440 5.21 -6.46 37.49
C SER A 440 6.19 -6.33 38.65
N ARG A 441 6.04 -5.21 39.36
CA ARG A 441 6.43 -5.00 40.77
C ARG A 441 5.83 -3.68 41.26
N ARG A 442 4.60 -3.71 41.79
CA ARG A 442 4.12 -2.68 42.72
C ARG A 442 4.52 -3.12 44.13
N ALA A 443 5.71 -2.70 44.56
CA ALA A 443 6.02 -2.50 45.96
C ALA A 443 6.78 -1.17 46.02
N SER A 444 6.34 -0.29 46.92
CA SER A 444 6.80 1.10 47.14
C SER A 444 6.61 2.09 45.98
N VAL A 445 5.87 3.15 46.30
CA VAL A 445 5.82 4.41 45.56
C VAL A 445 7.22 5.00 45.54
N ASP A 446 7.83 5.03 44.36
CA ASP A 446 8.70 6.12 43.94
C ASP A 446 8.36 6.45 42.49
N LYS A 447 8.12 7.72 42.24
CA LYS A 447 7.80 8.31 40.92
C LYS A 447 9.04 8.14 40.03
N PHE A 448 9.18 6.99 39.38
CA PHE A 448 10.14 6.84 38.29
C PHE A 448 9.61 7.62 37.09
N GLU A 449 10.01 8.89 36.98
CA GLU A 449 9.94 9.65 35.74
C GLU A 449 10.81 8.94 34.71
N LEU A 450 10.20 8.04 33.94
CA LEU A 450 10.80 7.45 32.75
C LEU A 450 10.94 8.55 31.70
N HIS A 451 12.11 9.18 31.64
CA HIS A 451 12.48 10.08 30.55
C HIS A 451 12.62 9.28 29.25
N PHE A 452 11.53 9.15 28.51
CA PHE A 452 11.55 8.65 27.13
C PHE A 452 12.26 9.68 26.23
N SER A 453 13.07 9.23 25.29
CA SER A 453 13.67 10.12 24.29
C SER A 453 12.57 10.83 23.49
N GLU A 454 12.84 12.03 22.99
CA GLU A 454 11.89 12.79 22.14
C GLU A 454 11.41 11.97 20.94
N GLU A 455 12.30 11.15 20.35
CA GLU A 455 11.98 10.25 19.24
C GLU A 455 10.96 9.17 19.64
N GLU A 456 11.13 8.54 20.80
CA GLU A 456 10.18 7.53 21.30
C GLU A 456 8.82 8.15 21.61
N GLN A 457 8.80 9.37 22.14
CA GLN A 457 7.56 10.11 22.37
C GLN A 457 6.87 10.49 21.06
N GLN A 458 7.63 10.90 20.04
CA GLN A 458 7.10 11.20 18.71
C GLN A 458 6.48 9.97 18.04
N VAL A 459 7.14 8.80 18.11
CA VAL A 459 6.59 7.54 17.59
C VAL A 459 5.28 7.16 18.28
N ARG A 460 5.19 7.37 19.61
CA ARG A 460 3.95 7.13 20.37
C ARG A 460 2.83 8.10 19.98
N ARG A 461 3.13 9.40 19.85
CA ARG A 461 2.16 10.41 19.38
C ARG A 461 1.65 10.07 17.97
N MET A 462 2.55 9.71 17.06
CA MET A 462 2.20 9.29 15.70
C MET A 462 1.33 8.03 15.66
N ARG A 463 1.62 7.04 16.52
CA ARG A 463 0.79 5.84 16.67
C ARG A 463 -0.61 6.18 17.18
N TRP A 464 -0.72 7.11 18.11
CA TRP A 464 -2.01 7.55 18.64
C TRP A 464 -2.86 8.28 17.60
N VAL A 465 -2.26 9.19 16.81
CA VAL A 465 -2.97 9.87 15.69
C VAL A 465 -3.52 8.85 14.69
N HIS A 466 -2.75 7.80 14.35
CA HIS A 466 -3.22 6.73 13.48
C HIS A 466 -4.44 6.00 14.06
N GLN A 467 -4.39 5.66 15.36
CA GLN A 467 -5.52 5.01 16.03
C GLN A 467 -6.77 5.87 16.05
N MET A 468 -6.65 7.17 16.35
CA MET A 468 -7.80 8.06 16.29
C MET A 468 -8.41 8.11 14.90
N SER A 469 -7.58 8.22 13.86
CA SER A 469 -8.07 8.27 12.47
C SER A 469 -8.81 7.01 12.04
N GLU A 470 -8.51 5.86 12.65
CA GLU A 470 -9.12 4.57 12.33
C GLU A 470 -10.41 4.32 13.13
N TYR A 471 -10.45 4.73 14.40
CA TYR A 471 -11.52 4.31 15.32
C TYR A 471 -12.51 5.40 15.70
N TYR A 472 -12.18 6.68 15.52
CA TYR A 472 -13.07 7.78 15.93
C TYR A 472 -14.01 8.14 14.79
N SER A 473 -15.26 8.47 15.11
CA SER A 473 -16.22 8.89 14.09
C SER A 473 -15.79 10.19 13.42
N PHE A 474 -16.20 10.39 12.16
CA PHE A 474 -15.94 11.64 11.44
C PHE A 474 -16.48 12.87 12.20
N GLU A 475 -17.61 12.74 12.89
CA GLU A 475 -18.18 13.84 13.69
C GLU A 475 -17.30 14.22 14.88
N HIS A 476 -16.75 13.22 15.57
CA HIS A 476 -15.83 13.47 16.66
C HIS A 476 -14.53 14.09 16.13
N LEU A 477 -13.96 13.51 15.06
CA LEU A 477 -12.76 14.02 14.39
C LEU A 477 -12.92 15.45 13.89
N ALA A 478 -14.10 15.81 13.38
CA ALA A 478 -14.41 17.16 12.93
C ALA A 478 -14.54 18.17 14.08
N ARG A 479 -15.00 17.75 15.26
CA ARG A 479 -15.19 18.62 16.43
C ARG A 479 -13.95 18.81 17.30
N LEU A 480 -12.94 17.98 17.13
CA LEU A 480 -11.71 18.05 17.92
C LEU A 480 -11.12 19.48 17.90
N LYS A 481 -10.98 20.05 19.09
CA LYS A 481 -10.38 21.37 19.29
C LYS A 481 -8.90 21.24 19.65
N GLU A 482 -8.15 22.31 19.42
CA GLU A 482 -6.70 22.33 19.58
C GLU A 482 -6.24 22.02 21.03
N ASP A 483 -6.99 22.48 22.03
CA ASP A 483 -6.76 22.22 23.45
C ASP A 483 -7.01 20.76 23.84
N GLU A 484 -8.05 20.14 23.28
CA GLU A 484 -8.34 18.71 23.46
C GLU A 484 -7.26 17.83 22.80
N MET A 485 -6.75 18.26 21.63
CA MET A 485 -5.65 17.58 20.94
C MET A 485 -4.38 17.59 21.79
N ASP A 486 -4.02 18.73 22.39
CA ASP A 486 -2.81 18.88 23.18
C ASP A 486 -2.90 18.12 24.52
N SER A 487 -4.06 18.19 25.19
CA SER A 487 -4.35 17.45 26.43
C SER A 487 -4.29 15.95 26.22
N ALA A 488 -4.77 15.46 25.08
CA ALA A 488 -4.75 14.05 24.77
C ALA A 488 -3.33 13.52 24.45
N PHE A 489 -2.43 14.35 23.95
CA PHE A 489 -1.01 14.01 23.84
C PHE A 489 -0.34 13.91 25.23
N GLU A 490 -0.69 14.77 26.18
CA GLU A 490 -0.14 14.79 27.54
C GLU A 490 -0.56 13.57 28.38
N LEU A 491 -1.85 13.19 28.27
CA LEU A 491 -2.41 11.98 28.87
C LEU A 491 -1.73 10.69 28.40
N TRP A 492 -1.10 10.73 27.21
CA TRP A 492 -0.38 9.61 26.60
C TRP A 492 1.14 9.66 26.80
N SER A 493 1.72 10.84 27.02
CA SER A 493 3.16 11.02 27.28
C SER A 493 3.56 10.82 28.75
N GLY A 494 2.61 10.52 29.65
CA GLY A 494 2.90 10.07 31.02
C GLY A 494 2.83 11.15 32.11
N ALA A 495 2.25 12.32 31.82
CA ALA A 495 2.03 13.34 32.82
C ALA A 495 0.56 13.80 32.78
N GLY A 496 -0.21 13.46 33.82
CA GLY A 496 -1.56 14.02 34.03
C GLY A 496 -2.65 12.96 34.10
N GLY A 497 -2.86 12.42 35.29
CA GLY A 497 -4.16 11.86 35.66
C GLY A 497 -5.06 13.00 36.13
N GLU A 498 -5.88 13.55 35.24
CA GLU A 498 -7.02 14.38 35.65
C GLU A 498 -8.32 13.75 35.12
N THR A 499 -9.11 13.27 36.08
CA THR A 499 -10.51 12.90 35.90
C THR A 499 -11.34 14.17 35.72
N LEU A 500 -12.03 14.29 34.58
CA LEU A 500 -12.98 15.39 34.32
C LEU A 500 -14.21 15.33 35.26
N PRO A 501 -14.85 16.48 35.56
CA PRO A 501 -15.81 16.60 36.66
C PRO A 501 -17.15 15.91 36.41
N HIS A 502 -17.73 15.45 37.51
CA HIS A 502 -18.95 14.68 37.62
C HIS A 502 -20.22 15.50 37.38
N HIS A 503 -21.11 15.04 36.50
CA HIS A 503 -22.54 15.31 36.61
C HIS A 503 -23.14 14.32 37.64
N GLU A 504 -23.63 14.85 38.77
CA GLU A 504 -24.40 14.09 39.75
C GLU A 504 -25.76 13.68 39.15
N GLY A 505 -25.84 12.45 38.65
CA GLY A 505 -27.09 11.77 38.34
C GLY A 505 -27.64 11.07 39.57
N LYS A 506 -28.80 11.54 40.06
CA LYS A 506 -29.57 10.96 41.18
C LYS A 506 -29.95 9.49 40.94
N GLY A 507 -29.63 8.61 41.90
CA GLY A 507 -30.27 7.29 42.04
C GLY A 507 -29.62 6.39 43.07
N LYS A 508 -30.25 6.23 44.25
CA LYS A 508 -29.86 5.27 45.31
C LYS A 508 -30.21 3.82 44.90
N GLY A 509 -29.56 3.29 43.87
CA GLY A 509 -29.58 1.87 43.50
C GLY A 509 -28.17 1.28 43.56
N LYS A 510 -28.03 -0.02 43.84
CA LYS A 510 -26.75 -0.71 43.61
C LYS A 510 -26.45 -0.68 42.10
N GLY A 511 -25.28 -0.20 41.71
CA GLY A 511 -24.86 -0.22 40.30
C GLY A 511 -24.80 -1.64 39.75
N ARG A 512 -24.82 -1.79 38.43
CA ARG A 512 -24.87 -3.10 37.76
C ARG A 512 -23.90 -3.17 36.59
N ILE A 513 -23.40 -4.36 36.31
CA ILE A 513 -22.49 -4.63 35.19
C ILE A 513 -23.20 -5.53 34.18
N LEU A 514 -23.25 -5.10 32.93
CA LEU A 514 -23.80 -5.83 31.80
C LEU A 514 -22.65 -6.21 30.87
N LEU A 515 -22.46 -7.50 30.61
CA LEU A 515 -21.46 -8.00 29.69
C LEU A 515 -22.13 -8.36 28.36
N ILE A 516 -21.82 -7.64 27.28
CA ILE A 516 -22.65 -7.67 26.07
C ILE A 516 -21.83 -8.02 24.85
N GLY A 517 -22.34 -8.93 24.03
CA GLY A 517 -21.83 -9.19 22.69
C GLY A 517 -22.37 -8.22 21.66
N SER A 518 -21.49 -7.56 20.90
CA SER A 518 -21.87 -6.64 19.82
C SER A 518 -22.26 -7.36 18.51
N GLY A 519 -22.05 -8.67 18.43
CA GLY A 519 -22.11 -9.38 17.15
C GLY A 519 -20.85 -9.22 16.30
N PRO A 520 -20.83 -9.72 15.05
CA PRO A 520 -19.65 -9.73 14.19
C PRO A 520 -19.24 -8.32 13.71
N GLY A 521 -20.21 -7.42 13.53
CA GLY A 521 -19.93 -6.02 13.22
C GLY A 521 -21.13 -5.15 12.84
N HIS A 522 -22.05 -5.64 12.01
CA HIS A 522 -23.19 -4.83 11.57
C HIS A 522 -24.21 -4.55 12.69
N PRO A 523 -24.72 -3.30 12.85
CA PRO A 523 -25.77 -2.96 13.81
C PRO A 523 -27.01 -3.85 13.77
N GLY A 524 -27.47 -4.23 12.59
CA GLY A 524 -28.60 -5.14 12.40
C GLY A 524 -28.40 -6.56 12.98
N LEU A 525 -27.17 -6.93 13.33
CA LEU A 525 -26.84 -8.20 13.98
C LEU A 525 -26.67 -8.08 15.51
N LEU A 526 -26.94 -6.90 16.08
CA LEU A 526 -27.10 -6.76 17.53
C LEU A 526 -28.37 -7.47 17.97
N THR A 527 -28.29 -8.14 19.11
CA THR A 527 -29.52 -8.61 19.76
C THR A 527 -30.34 -7.41 20.27
N VAL A 528 -31.67 -7.55 20.28
CA VAL A 528 -32.57 -6.51 20.82
C VAL A 528 -32.19 -6.14 22.26
N ALA A 529 -31.76 -7.13 23.06
CA ALA A 529 -31.28 -6.92 24.41
C ALA A 529 -29.98 -6.11 24.47
N ALA A 530 -29.00 -6.41 23.61
CA ALA A 530 -27.75 -5.65 23.51
C ALA A 530 -28.03 -4.18 23.12
N HIS A 531 -28.85 -3.95 22.11
CA HIS A 531 -29.24 -2.61 21.67
C HIS A 531 -29.94 -1.81 22.78
N HIS A 532 -30.87 -2.41 23.52
CA HIS A 532 -31.53 -1.76 24.65
C HIS A 532 -30.56 -1.41 25.79
N ALA A 533 -29.62 -2.31 26.09
CA ALA A 533 -28.62 -2.08 27.12
C ALA A 533 -27.62 -0.97 26.74
N LEU A 534 -27.22 -0.86 25.47
CA LEU A 534 -26.41 0.26 24.99
C LEU A 534 -27.11 1.61 25.27
N LYS A 535 -28.41 1.69 24.99
CA LYS A 535 -29.20 2.93 25.17
C LYS A 535 -29.50 3.30 26.62
N THR A 536 -29.51 2.34 27.54
CA THR A 536 -29.87 2.55 28.95
C THR A 536 -28.69 2.61 29.90
N SER A 537 -27.48 2.42 29.38
CA SER A 537 -26.24 2.46 30.15
C SER A 537 -25.72 3.87 30.36
N THR A 538 -25.02 4.06 31.48
CA THR A 538 -24.41 5.35 31.85
C THR A 538 -22.90 5.35 31.61
N LEU A 539 -22.28 4.17 31.60
CA LEU A 539 -20.89 3.94 31.25
C LEU A 539 -20.76 2.74 30.30
N ILE A 540 -20.11 2.92 29.16
CA ILE A 540 -19.79 1.86 28.21
C ILE A 540 -18.28 1.69 28.13
N LEU A 541 -17.84 0.45 28.30
CA LEU A 541 -16.47 -0.02 28.28
C LEU A 541 -16.31 -0.96 27.07
N SER A 542 -15.86 -0.42 25.94
CA SER A 542 -15.79 -1.15 24.67
C SER A 542 -14.42 -1.77 24.42
N ASP A 543 -14.39 -2.98 23.87
CA ASP A 543 -13.19 -3.52 23.23
C ASP A 543 -12.84 -2.72 21.96
N LYS A 544 -11.54 -2.71 21.62
CA LYS A 544 -11.01 -2.07 20.40
C LYS A 544 -11.62 -2.63 19.11
N LEU A 545 -11.98 -3.91 19.10
CA LEU A 545 -12.45 -4.60 17.89
C LEU A 545 -13.94 -4.37 17.59
N VAL A 546 -14.67 -3.67 18.45
CA VAL A 546 -16.07 -3.34 18.19
C VAL A 546 -16.14 -2.30 17.06
N PRO A 547 -16.87 -2.55 15.96
CA PRO A 547 -16.93 -1.62 14.83
C PRO A 547 -17.59 -0.28 15.16
N SER A 548 -17.20 0.76 14.42
CA SER A 548 -17.63 2.14 14.66
C SER A 548 -19.13 2.33 14.45
N GLU A 549 -19.76 1.54 13.58
CA GLU A 549 -21.20 1.55 13.33
C GLU A 549 -21.99 1.13 14.58
N ILE A 550 -21.46 0.21 15.39
CA ILE A 550 -22.04 -0.17 16.68
C ILE A 550 -21.85 0.96 17.69
N LEU A 551 -20.67 1.57 17.72
CA LEU A 551 -20.37 2.67 18.63
C LEU A 551 -21.23 3.91 18.34
N ALA A 552 -21.63 4.12 17.07
CA ALA A 552 -22.52 5.19 16.67
C ALA A 552 -23.95 5.07 17.24
N LEU A 553 -24.36 3.88 17.71
CA LEU A 553 -25.66 3.68 18.37
C LEU A 553 -25.67 4.18 19.81
N ILE A 554 -24.50 4.44 20.38
CA ILE A 554 -24.35 4.88 21.77
C ILE A 554 -24.85 6.32 21.90
N PRO A 555 -25.78 6.62 22.82
CA PRO A 555 -26.22 7.98 23.06
C PRO A 555 -25.04 8.90 23.43
N SER A 556 -25.02 10.12 22.90
CA SER A 556 -23.99 11.12 23.20
C SER A 556 -23.91 11.48 24.69
N SER A 557 -24.98 11.24 25.45
CA SER A 557 -25.04 11.42 26.91
C SER A 557 -24.32 10.32 27.70
N THR A 558 -23.98 9.19 27.08
CA THR A 558 -23.38 8.03 27.74
C THR A 558 -21.85 8.09 27.66
N LYS A 559 -21.16 7.87 28.79
CA LYS A 559 -19.69 7.88 28.84
C LYS A 559 -19.16 6.65 28.09
N LEU A 560 -18.30 6.83 27.10
CA LEU A 560 -17.65 5.74 26.36
C LEU A 560 -16.14 5.71 26.66
N HIS A 561 -15.65 4.55 27.06
CA HIS A 561 -14.22 4.26 27.21
C HIS A 561 -13.85 3.07 26.33
N ILE A 562 -12.82 3.23 25.49
CA ILE A 562 -12.36 2.19 24.56
C ILE A 562 -11.03 1.64 25.05
N ALA A 563 -10.91 0.31 25.13
CA ALA A 563 -9.74 -0.38 25.63
C ALA A 563 -8.46 -0.05 24.82
N LYS A 564 -7.40 0.33 25.52
CA LYS A 564 -6.08 0.62 24.94
C LYS A 564 -5.25 -0.66 24.73
N LYS A 565 -5.65 -1.52 23.79
CA LYS A 565 -4.93 -2.78 23.50
C LYS A 565 -3.80 -2.58 22.48
N PHE A 566 -2.58 -2.95 22.89
CA PHE A 566 -1.38 -3.05 22.04
C PHE A 566 -0.88 -4.51 22.00
N PRO A 567 -0.20 -4.95 20.92
CA PRO A 567 0.50 -6.23 20.91
C PRO A 567 1.45 -6.33 22.12
N GLY A 568 1.26 -7.34 22.96
CA GLY A 568 2.03 -7.55 24.20
C GLY A 568 1.39 -7.01 25.50
N ASN A 569 0.35 -6.16 25.45
CA ASN A 569 -0.33 -5.60 26.64
C ASN A 569 -1.82 -5.99 26.76
N ALA A 570 -2.22 -7.13 26.18
CA ALA A 570 -3.61 -7.55 26.17
C ALA A 570 -4.16 -7.88 27.59
N GLU A 571 -3.31 -8.44 28.47
CA GLU A 571 -3.70 -8.72 29.86
C GLU A 571 -3.87 -7.44 30.69
N GLY A 572 -2.96 -6.46 30.57
CA GLY A 572 -3.05 -5.19 31.29
C GLY A 572 -4.30 -4.39 30.92
N ALA A 573 -4.58 -4.26 29.61
CA ALA A 573 -5.79 -3.59 29.14
C ALA A 573 -7.09 -4.30 29.58
N GLN A 574 -7.06 -5.62 29.78
CA GLN A 574 -8.23 -6.33 30.30
C GLN A 574 -8.46 -6.06 31.78
N ASN A 575 -7.39 -6.06 32.58
CA ASN A 575 -7.47 -5.73 34.01
C ASN A 575 -7.96 -4.30 34.23
N GLU A 576 -7.45 -3.33 33.47
CA GLU A 576 -7.91 -1.93 33.48
C GLU A 576 -9.43 -1.85 33.25
N MET A 577 -9.94 -2.56 32.24
CA MET A 577 -11.37 -2.55 31.93
C MET A 577 -12.22 -3.19 33.03
N MET A 578 -11.71 -4.23 33.68
CA MET A 578 -12.39 -4.86 34.82
C MET A 578 -12.41 -3.93 36.04
N GLU A 579 -11.31 -3.24 36.33
CA GLU A 579 -11.22 -2.26 37.42
C GLU A 579 -12.16 -1.08 37.18
N LEU A 580 -12.17 -0.50 35.97
CA LEU A 580 -13.08 0.57 35.59
C LEU A 580 -14.56 0.16 35.69
N ALA A 581 -14.88 -1.08 35.30
CA ALA A 581 -16.24 -1.59 35.41
C ALA A 581 -16.68 -1.68 36.87
N LEU A 582 -15.78 -2.15 37.73
CA LEU A 582 -16.02 -2.26 39.16
C LEU A 582 -16.18 -0.89 39.82
N GLU A 583 -15.33 0.08 39.47
CA GLU A 583 -15.42 1.44 39.97
C GLU A 583 -16.73 2.12 39.56
N GLY A 584 -17.14 1.98 38.29
CA GLY A 584 -18.43 2.48 37.81
C GLY A 584 -19.59 1.86 38.58
N ALA A 585 -19.60 0.54 38.72
CA ALA A 585 -20.66 -0.17 39.44
C ALA A 585 -20.72 0.23 40.93
N LYS A 586 -19.56 0.43 41.59
CA LYS A 586 -19.48 0.96 42.97
C LYS A 586 -20.04 2.37 43.11
N LYS A 587 -19.95 3.20 42.06
CA LYS A 587 -20.53 4.54 41.99
C LYS A 587 -22.03 4.54 41.66
N GLY A 588 -22.66 3.37 41.50
CA GLY A 588 -24.08 3.25 41.17
C GLY A 588 -24.38 3.31 39.66
N GLU A 589 -23.35 3.29 38.81
CA GLU A 589 -23.52 3.36 37.36
C GLU A 589 -24.10 2.05 36.79
N VAL A 590 -24.78 2.15 35.64
CA VAL A 590 -25.12 1.01 34.79
C VAL A 590 -23.99 0.86 33.78
N VAL A 591 -23.07 -0.06 34.08
CA VAL A 591 -21.88 -0.30 33.27
C VAL A 591 -22.17 -1.35 32.21
N VAL A 592 -21.93 -1.03 30.95
CA VAL A 592 -21.89 -2.00 29.84
C VAL A 592 -20.45 -2.27 29.47
N ARG A 593 -20.07 -3.54 29.49
CA ARG A 593 -18.81 -4.05 28.95
C ARG A 593 -19.10 -4.67 27.60
N LEU A 594 -18.81 -3.91 26.54
CA LEU A 594 -19.12 -4.27 25.15
C LEU A 594 -17.96 -5.03 24.52
N LYS A 595 -18.24 -6.25 24.05
CA LYS A 595 -17.27 -7.19 23.50
C LYS A 595 -17.67 -7.58 22.08
N GLN A 596 -16.70 -7.70 21.18
CA GLN A 596 -16.98 -8.13 19.80
C GLN A 596 -17.41 -9.60 19.77
N GLY A 597 -18.39 -9.94 18.94
CA GLY A 597 -18.93 -11.29 18.81
C GLY A 597 -19.78 -11.66 20.02
N ASP A 598 -19.52 -12.84 20.59
CA ASP A 598 -20.16 -13.33 21.80
C ASP A 598 -19.20 -13.25 23.00
N PRO A 599 -19.64 -12.81 24.20
CA PRO A 599 -18.76 -12.68 25.36
C PRO A 599 -18.05 -13.97 25.81
N PHE A 600 -18.67 -15.13 25.60
CA PHE A 600 -18.18 -16.42 26.08
C PHE A 600 -17.47 -17.24 25.01
N VAL A 601 -17.54 -16.85 23.73
CA VAL A 601 -16.80 -17.50 22.64
C VAL A 601 -15.48 -16.77 22.39
N TYR A 602 -14.38 -17.26 22.97
CA TYR A 602 -13.04 -16.65 22.93
C TYR A 602 -12.96 -15.18 23.36
N GLY A 603 -14.03 -14.63 23.94
CA GLY A 603 -14.09 -13.27 24.44
C GLY A 603 -13.46 -13.08 25.82
N ARG A 604 -13.10 -14.15 26.55
CA ARG A 604 -12.68 -14.11 27.97
C ARG A 604 -13.76 -13.59 28.94
N GLY A 605 -15.04 -13.61 28.55
CA GLY A 605 -16.13 -13.13 29.40
C GLY A 605 -16.28 -13.88 30.72
N GLY A 606 -15.96 -15.18 30.75
CA GLY A 606 -16.00 -15.96 31.99
C GLY A 606 -15.02 -15.46 33.05
N GLU A 607 -13.83 -15.01 32.65
CA GLU A 607 -12.85 -14.41 33.57
C GLU A 607 -13.37 -13.10 34.17
N GLU A 608 -13.98 -12.26 33.33
CA GLU A 608 -14.55 -10.97 33.76
C GLU A 608 -15.72 -11.19 34.74
N VAL A 609 -16.61 -12.17 34.47
CA VAL A 609 -17.72 -12.54 35.38
C VAL A 609 -17.20 -12.99 36.74
N LEU A 610 -16.19 -13.88 36.77
CA LEU A 610 -15.61 -14.35 38.03
C LEU A 610 -14.98 -13.21 38.82
N TYR A 611 -14.23 -12.34 38.15
CA TYR A 611 -13.61 -11.17 38.77
C TYR A 611 -14.66 -10.23 39.39
N PHE A 612 -15.75 -9.92 38.70
CA PHE A 612 -16.80 -9.07 39.26
C PHE A 612 -17.50 -9.73 40.46
N ARG A 613 -17.76 -11.04 40.38
CA ARG A 613 -18.39 -11.81 41.45
C ARG A 613 -17.55 -11.81 42.73
N GLU A 614 -16.24 -11.99 42.62
CA GLU A 614 -15.31 -11.90 43.75
C GLU A 614 -15.36 -10.54 44.46
N HIS A 615 -15.73 -9.48 43.74
CA HIS A 615 -15.85 -8.13 44.28
C HIS A 615 -17.30 -7.71 44.60
N GLY A 616 -18.23 -8.69 44.67
CA GLY A 616 -19.61 -8.48 45.10
C GLY A 616 -20.58 -7.97 44.03
N PHE A 617 -20.19 -8.04 42.74
CA PHE A 617 -21.05 -7.67 41.61
C PHE A 617 -21.30 -8.88 40.70
N GLU A 618 -22.55 -9.34 40.62
CA GLU A 618 -22.94 -10.34 39.62
C GLU A 618 -23.25 -9.63 38.30
N SER A 619 -22.54 -9.98 37.23
CA SER A 619 -22.78 -9.40 35.91
C SER A 619 -23.88 -10.15 35.15
N VAL A 620 -24.71 -9.41 34.43
CA VAL A 620 -25.68 -10.00 33.49
C VAL A 620 -25.03 -10.12 32.13
N VAL A 621 -24.93 -11.34 31.61
CA VAL A 621 -24.34 -11.60 30.30
C VAL A 621 -25.43 -11.63 29.23
N ILE A 622 -25.31 -10.77 28.23
CA ILE A 622 -26.18 -10.70 27.06
C ILE A 622 -25.45 -11.31 25.87
N PRO A 623 -26.00 -12.37 25.24
CA PRO A 623 -25.33 -13.04 24.14
C PRO A 623 -25.22 -12.12 22.92
N GLY A 624 -24.17 -12.36 22.14
CA GLY A 624 -24.00 -11.77 20.82
C GLY A 624 -23.94 -12.85 19.75
N ILE A 625 -24.16 -12.47 18.50
CA ILE A 625 -23.97 -13.41 17.40
C ILE A 625 -22.45 -13.61 17.21
N SER A 626 -21.97 -14.83 17.44
CA SER A 626 -20.53 -15.13 17.28
C SER A 626 -20.10 -15.06 15.82
N SER A 627 -18.96 -14.41 15.56
CA SER A 627 -18.36 -14.32 14.23
C SER A 627 -18.04 -15.69 13.65
N ALA A 628 -17.73 -16.69 14.49
CA ALA A 628 -17.45 -18.05 14.05
C ALA A 628 -18.61 -18.68 13.27
N LEU A 629 -19.85 -18.32 13.57
CA LEU A 629 -21.05 -18.83 12.89
C LEU A 629 -21.61 -17.82 11.88
N ALA A 630 -21.58 -16.53 12.23
CA ALA A 630 -22.12 -15.49 11.36
C ALA A 630 -21.28 -15.31 10.10
N ALA A 631 -19.95 -15.29 10.22
CA ALA A 631 -19.08 -14.98 9.10
C ALA A 631 -19.21 -15.99 7.94
N PRO A 632 -19.20 -17.32 8.18
CA PRO A 632 -19.46 -18.30 7.13
C PRO A 632 -20.85 -18.11 6.51
N LEU A 633 -21.88 -17.91 7.33
CA LEU A 633 -23.25 -17.73 6.86
C LEU A 633 -23.40 -16.53 5.93
N MET A 634 -22.82 -15.38 6.29
CA MET A 634 -22.84 -14.15 5.47
C MET A 634 -22.12 -14.32 4.12
N MET A 635 -21.28 -15.36 4.00
CA MET A 635 -20.55 -15.73 2.79
C MET A 635 -21.13 -16.96 2.09
N ASN A 636 -22.33 -17.37 2.49
CA ASN A 636 -23.03 -18.54 1.97
C ASN A 636 -22.27 -19.86 2.18
N ILE A 637 -21.62 -19.99 3.33
CA ILE A 637 -20.89 -21.19 3.77
C ILE A 637 -21.59 -21.74 5.01
N PRO A 638 -22.34 -22.85 4.92
CA PRO A 638 -22.96 -23.47 6.07
C PRO A 638 -21.88 -24.21 6.88
N VAL A 639 -21.87 -24.07 8.21
CA VAL A 639 -20.88 -24.74 9.07
C VAL A 639 -21.17 -26.23 9.29
N THR A 640 -22.38 -26.67 8.93
CA THR A 640 -22.84 -28.06 8.93
C THR A 640 -23.83 -28.26 7.80
N GLN A 641 -23.77 -29.40 7.12
CA GLN A 641 -24.70 -29.78 6.07
C GLN A 641 -24.75 -31.30 5.96
N ARG A 642 -25.96 -31.88 5.93
CA ARG A 642 -26.13 -33.33 5.78
C ARG A 642 -25.44 -33.81 4.50
N GLY A 643 -24.71 -34.94 4.61
CA GLY A 643 -23.93 -35.51 3.52
C GLY A 643 -22.66 -34.72 3.15
N VAL A 644 -22.31 -33.68 3.92
CA VAL A 644 -21.07 -32.90 3.74
C VAL A 644 -20.30 -32.74 5.05
N ALA A 645 -20.93 -32.18 6.09
CA ALA A 645 -20.35 -31.94 7.40
C ALA A 645 -21.39 -32.16 8.50
N GLU A 646 -21.18 -33.19 9.32
CA GLU A 646 -22.08 -33.62 10.40
C GLU A 646 -21.69 -33.03 11.75
N SER A 647 -20.46 -32.50 11.84
CA SER A 647 -19.92 -31.91 13.05
C SER A 647 -19.13 -30.65 12.72
N LEU A 648 -19.03 -29.75 13.70
CA LEU A 648 -18.11 -28.62 13.66
C LEU A 648 -17.22 -28.63 14.90
N VAL A 649 -16.00 -28.15 14.76
CA VAL A 649 -15.11 -27.84 15.88
C VAL A 649 -14.67 -26.40 15.77
N MET A 650 -14.77 -25.68 16.88
CA MET A 650 -14.26 -24.32 16.99
C MET A 650 -12.97 -24.33 17.81
N CYS A 651 -11.92 -23.71 17.28
CA CYS A 651 -10.63 -23.59 17.95
C CYS A 651 -10.03 -22.19 17.74
N THR A 652 -8.94 -21.91 18.45
CA THR A 652 -8.13 -20.72 18.22
C THR A 652 -6.77 -21.11 17.65
N GLY A 653 -6.19 -20.26 16.80
CA GLY A 653 -4.82 -20.41 16.30
C GLY A 653 -3.74 -19.90 17.27
N VAL A 654 -4.10 -19.29 18.41
CA VAL A 654 -3.16 -18.70 19.36
C VAL A 654 -3.54 -19.06 20.80
N GLY A 655 -2.63 -19.71 21.53
CA GLY A 655 -2.76 -19.97 22.95
C GLY A 655 -2.40 -18.77 23.83
N ARG A 656 -2.64 -18.90 25.15
CA ARG A 656 -2.28 -17.88 26.14
C ARG A 656 -0.81 -17.48 26.01
N GLN A 657 -0.52 -16.18 26.05
CA GLN A 657 0.84 -15.62 25.88
C GLN A 657 1.51 -16.03 24.55
N GLY A 658 0.72 -16.31 23.51
CA GLY A 658 1.27 -16.69 22.20
C GLY A 658 1.77 -18.13 22.12
N LYS A 659 1.48 -18.97 23.12
CA LYS A 659 1.82 -20.39 23.12
C LYS A 659 1.16 -21.12 21.95
N ALA A 660 1.85 -22.12 21.42
CA ALA A 660 1.27 -23.04 20.44
C ALA A 660 0.08 -23.78 21.07
N VAL A 661 -0.94 -23.99 20.26
CA VAL A 661 -2.18 -24.70 20.61
C VAL A 661 -2.21 -26.01 19.83
N GLN A 662 -2.66 -27.07 20.50
CA GLN A 662 -2.88 -28.35 19.83
C GLN A 662 -4.11 -28.22 18.92
N LEU A 663 -3.90 -28.41 17.62
CA LEU A 663 -4.95 -28.32 16.61
C LEU A 663 -5.67 -29.66 16.46
N PRO A 664 -6.99 -29.67 16.20
CA PRO A 664 -7.73 -30.93 16.02
C PRO A 664 -7.30 -31.63 14.72
N GLY A 665 -7.18 -32.95 14.74
CA GLY A 665 -6.92 -33.78 13.56
C GLY A 665 -8.08 -33.80 12.55
N TYR A 666 -7.75 -34.19 11.31
CA TYR A 666 -8.71 -34.23 10.20
C TYR A 666 -9.78 -35.31 10.40
N VAL A 667 -11.03 -34.93 10.14
CA VAL A 667 -12.19 -35.83 10.02
C VAL A 667 -13.01 -35.33 8.84
N LYS A 668 -13.26 -36.20 7.84
CA LYS A 668 -13.94 -35.82 6.58
C LYS A 668 -15.30 -35.15 6.82
N SER A 669 -16.10 -35.65 7.76
CA SER A 669 -17.42 -35.11 8.12
C SER A 669 -17.39 -33.91 9.09
N ARG A 670 -16.24 -33.25 9.26
CA ARG A 670 -16.07 -32.15 10.22
C ARG A 670 -15.66 -30.86 9.54
N THR A 671 -16.33 -29.77 9.92
CA THR A 671 -15.88 -28.41 9.61
C THR A 671 -15.08 -27.84 10.76
N LEU A 672 -13.90 -27.30 10.47
CA LEU A 672 -13.05 -26.64 11.44
C LEU A 672 -13.19 -25.13 11.30
N LEU A 673 -13.64 -24.48 12.37
CA LEU A 673 -13.72 -23.03 12.49
C LEU A 673 -12.57 -22.55 13.37
N MET A 674 -11.68 -21.74 12.82
CA MET A 674 -10.51 -21.25 13.54
C MET A 674 -10.51 -19.73 13.65
N LEU A 675 -10.55 -19.24 14.88
CA LEU A 675 -10.46 -17.83 15.22
C LEU A 675 -9.03 -17.44 15.56
N MET A 676 -8.66 -16.18 15.32
CA MET A 676 -7.33 -15.64 15.67
C MET A 676 -6.15 -16.42 15.05
N GLY A 677 -6.33 -16.98 13.86
CA GLY A 677 -5.31 -17.80 13.18
C GLY A 677 -4.65 -17.15 11.96
N VAL A 678 -5.30 -16.17 11.32
CA VAL A 678 -4.88 -15.65 10.00
C VAL A 678 -3.44 -15.11 10.00
N ALA A 679 -3.04 -14.35 11.02
CA ALA A 679 -1.67 -13.83 11.13
C ALA A 679 -0.57 -14.92 11.28
N ARG A 680 -0.95 -16.16 11.55
CA ARG A 680 -0.06 -17.33 11.69
C ARG A 680 -0.38 -18.41 10.66
N ILE A 681 -1.07 -18.07 9.58
CA ILE A 681 -1.60 -19.06 8.65
C ILE A 681 -0.53 -20.00 8.12
N ASN A 682 0.67 -19.50 7.80
CA ASN A 682 1.74 -20.36 7.29
C ASN A 682 2.13 -21.48 8.28
N GLN A 683 2.24 -21.13 9.57
CA GLN A 683 2.52 -22.10 10.63
C GLN A 683 1.37 -23.08 10.81
N ILE A 684 0.13 -22.58 10.72
CA ILE A 684 -1.08 -23.38 10.90
C ILE A 684 -1.24 -24.37 9.75
N ILE A 685 -1.06 -23.95 8.50
CA ILE A 685 -1.14 -24.81 7.32
C ILE A 685 -0.07 -25.91 7.37
N GLN A 686 1.16 -25.58 7.79
CA GLN A 686 2.20 -26.57 8.03
C GLN A 686 1.76 -27.60 9.06
N VAL A 687 1.30 -27.17 10.24
CA VAL A 687 0.84 -28.09 11.30
C VAL A 687 -0.39 -28.92 10.86
N LEU A 688 -1.30 -28.35 10.07
CA LEU A 688 -2.50 -29.06 9.62
C LEU A 688 -2.18 -30.09 8.53
N THR A 689 -1.24 -29.84 7.63
CA THR A 689 -1.00 -30.68 6.44
C THR A 689 0.20 -31.62 6.56
N ASP A 690 1.14 -31.36 7.48
CA ASP A 690 2.29 -32.22 7.70
C ASP A 690 1.89 -33.47 8.51
N SER A 691 2.25 -34.65 8.01
CA SER A 691 1.99 -35.94 8.66
C SER A 691 2.76 -36.11 9.98
N GLU A 692 3.93 -35.48 10.12
CA GLU A 692 4.83 -35.65 11.26
C GLU A 692 4.72 -34.52 12.31
N ALA A 693 3.88 -33.50 12.06
CA ALA A 693 3.74 -32.37 12.96
C ALA A 693 3.15 -32.75 14.33
N SER A 694 3.85 -32.38 15.40
CA SER A 694 3.45 -32.62 16.80
C SER A 694 2.44 -31.61 17.37
N GLY A 695 2.04 -30.62 16.57
CA GLY A 695 1.07 -29.57 16.95
C GLY A 695 -0.39 -29.90 16.61
N ARG A 696 -0.68 -31.14 16.24
CA ARG A 696 -2.03 -31.61 15.86
C ARG A 696 -2.36 -32.95 16.51
N ASP A 697 -3.55 -33.04 17.07
CA ASP A 697 -4.11 -34.27 17.64
C ASP A 697 -4.84 -35.09 16.58
N GLY A 698 -4.09 -35.93 15.84
CA GLY A 698 -4.64 -36.91 14.90
C GLY A 698 -4.13 -36.77 13.47
N VAL A 699 -4.91 -37.28 12.52
CA VAL A 699 -4.53 -37.43 11.11
C VAL A 699 -4.36 -36.07 10.41
N ALA A 700 -3.42 -36.00 9.46
CA ALA A 700 -3.19 -34.82 8.64
C ALA A 700 -4.36 -34.48 7.72
N TYR A 701 -4.50 -33.17 7.49
CA TYR A 701 -5.48 -32.64 6.56
C TYR A 701 -4.95 -32.80 5.13
N PRO A 702 -5.78 -33.30 4.20
CA PRO A 702 -5.40 -33.35 2.80
C PRO A 702 -5.15 -31.95 2.24
N LYS A 703 -4.10 -31.77 1.43
CA LYS A 703 -3.74 -30.45 0.87
C LYS A 703 -4.81 -29.88 -0.07
N HIS A 704 -5.58 -30.74 -0.74
CA HIS A 704 -6.69 -30.33 -1.60
C HIS A 704 -7.94 -29.90 -0.82
N LEU A 705 -7.97 -30.09 0.50
CA LEU A 705 -9.14 -29.79 1.29
C LEU A 705 -9.51 -28.29 1.19
N PRO A 706 -10.79 -27.94 0.96
CA PRO A 706 -11.22 -26.56 0.88
C PRO A 706 -10.99 -25.76 2.17
N ILE A 707 -10.60 -24.51 2.01
CA ILE A 707 -10.46 -23.50 3.07
C ILE A 707 -11.03 -22.17 2.60
N GLY A 708 -11.71 -21.46 3.51
CA GLY A 708 -12.13 -20.08 3.35
C GLY A 708 -11.55 -19.20 4.46
N ILE A 709 -10.97 -18.05 4.09
CA ILE A 709 -10.61 -16.99 5.02
C ILE A 709 -11.65 -15.89 4.90
N ILE A 710 -12.32 -15.57 6.00
CA ILE A 710 -13.36 -14.56 6.04
C ILE A 710 -12.91 -13.40 6.90
N GLU A 711 -12.86 -12.22 6.31
CA GLU A 711 -12.37 -10.99 6.90
C GLU A 711 -13.50 -9.98 7.05
N ARG A 712 -13.46 -9.23 8.16
CA ARG A 712 -14.39 -8.13 8.48
C ARG A 712 -15.85 -8.50 8.23
N ALA A 713 -16.22 -9.73 8.63
CA ALA A 713 -17.55 -10.27 8.38
C ALA A 713 -18.66 -9.32 8.87
N SER A 714 -19.72 -9.21 8.09
CA SER A 714 -20.84 -8.27 8.28
C SER A 714 -20.54 -6.77 8.08
N SER A 715 -19.28 -6.39 7.91
CA SER A 715 -18.93 -5.02 7.52
C SER A 715 -19.19 -4.80 6.02
N PRO A 716 -19.42 -3.55 5.57
CA PRO A 716 -19.59 -3.24 4.15
C PRO A 716 -18.42 -3.68 3.27
N ASP A 717 -17.22 -3.75 3.86
CA ASP A 717 -15.96 -4.16 3.23
C ASP A 717 -15.56 -5.61 3.55
N GLN A 718 -16.51 -6.45 3.99
CA GLN A 718 -16.27 -7.87 4.25
C GLN A 718 -15.65 -8.57 3.03
N ARG A 719 -14.85 -9.60 3.26
CA ARG A 719 -14.25 -10.38 2.18
C ARG A 719 -14.15 -11.85 2.54
N VAL A 720 -14.32 -12.71 1.56
CA VAL A 720 -13.94 -14.13 1.66
C VAL A 720 -12.94 -14.50 0.57
N ILE A 721 -11.90 -15.23 0.97
CA ILE A 721 -10.88 -15.81 0.10
C ILE A 721 -11.00 -17.32 0.20
N LEU A 722 -11.38 -17.97 -0.89
CA LEU A 722 -11.61 -19.41 -0.98
C LEU A 722 -10.48 -20.05 -1.78
N SER A 723 -9.90 -21.12 -1.25
CA SER A 723 -8.88 -21.91 -1.94
C SER A 723 -8.82 -23.33 -1.34
N THR A 724 -7.76 -24.07 -1.64
CA THR A 724 -7.38 -25.31 -0.94
C THR A 724 -6.34 -25.02 0.13
N LEU A 725 -6.16 -25.93 1.11
CA LEU A 725 -5.10 -25.80 2.10
C LEU A 725 -3.71 -25.65 1.47
N GLY A 726 -3.45 -26.29 0.33
CA GLY A 726 -2.21 -26.15 -0.42
C GLY A 726 -2.07 -24.84 -1.21
N GLY A 727 -3.18 -24.18 -1.56
CA GLY A 727 -3.20 -22.97 -2.40
C GLY A 727 -3.39 -21.65 -1.65
N ILE A 728 -3.90 -21.69 -0.42
CA ILE A 728 -4.34 -20.48 0.30
C ILE A 728 -3.21 -19.48 0.60
N GLU A 729 -1.98 -19.95 0.81
CA GLU A 729 -0.82 -19.09 1.04
C GLU A 729 -0.43 -18.29 -0.22
N GLU A 730 -0.66 -18.85 -1.41
CA GLU A 730 -0.47 -18.11 -2.66
C GLU A 730 -1.56 -17.06 -2.86
N ALA A 731 -2.82 -17.42 -2.55
CA ALA A 731 -3.94 -16.50 -2.62
C ALA A 731 -3.73 -15.28 -1.72
N LEU A 732 -3.30 -15.49 -0.47
CA LEU A 732 -3.02 -14.39 0.47
C LEU A 732 -1.86 -13.50 0.06
N ARG A 733 -0.83 -14.02 -0.63
CA ARG A 733 0.28 -13.18 -1.12
C ARG A 733 -0.14 -12.16 -2.17
N LYS A 734 -1.27 -12.38 -2.85
CA LYS A 734 -1.79 -11.51 -3.91
C LYS A 734 -2.79 -10.48 -3.37
N VAL A 735 -3.10 -10.50 -2.08
CA VAL A 735 -4.20 -9.75 -1.48
C VAL A 735 -3.75 -9.09 -0.18
N ASP A 736 -4.08 -7.81 0.03
CA ASP A 736 -3.75 -7.10 1.27
C ASP A 736 -4.50 -7.68 2.47
N GLU A 737 -3.92 -7.78 3.66
CA GLU A 737 -4.61 -8.30 4.86
C GLU A 737 -5.69 -7.32 5.40
N ARG A 738 -6.86 -7.85 5.80
CA ARG A 738 -7.94 -7.07 6.42
C ARG A 738 -8.41 -7.68 7.76
N PRO A 739 -7.74 -7.37 8.89
CA PRO A 739 -8.20 -7.85 10.18
C PRO A 739 -9.52 -7.17 10.63
N PRO A 740 -10.34 -7.83 11.47
CA PRO A 740 -10.18 -9.20 11.96
C PRO A 740 -10.61 -10.25 10.92
N GLY A 741 -9.93 -11.41 10.90
CA GLY A 741 -10.25 -12.53 10.01
C GLY A 741 -10.31 -13.89 10.72
N MET A 742 -11.06 -14.83 10.14
CA MET A 742 -11.21 -16.21 10.61
C MET A 742 -11.07 -17.22 9.46
N MET A 743 -10.83 -18.49 9.80
CA MET A 743 -10.69 -19.57 8.83
C MET A 743 -11.82 -20.59 8.99
N VAL A 744 -12.33 -21.08 7.88
CA VAL A 744 -13.27 -22.21 7.77
C VAL A 744 -12.57 -23.27 6.93
N VAL A 745 -12.34 -24.45 7.48
CA VAL A 745 -11.65 -25.55 6.79
C VAL A 745 -12.56 -26.77 6.74
N GLY A 746 -12.67 -27.37 5.56
CA GLY A 746 -13.48 -28.56 5.31
C GLY A 746 -14.42 -28.42 4.12
N TRP A 747 -15.07 -29.53 3.77
CA TRP A 747 -15.94 -29.65 2.59
C TRP A 747 -17.14 -28.70 2.58
N ALA A 748 -17.56 -28.25 3.76
CA ALA A 748 -18.59 -27.22 3.91
C ALA A 748 -18.28 -25.92 3.15
N ALA A 749 -17.01 -25.55 2.98
CA ALA A 749 -16.61 -24.31 2.33
C ALA A 749 -17.03 -24.19 0.85
N LEU A 750 -17.32 -25.32 0.17
CA LEU A 750 -17.72 -25.34 -1.25
C LEU A 750 -19.15 -25.82 -1.50
N CYS A 751 -19.89 -26.24 -0.48
CA CYS A 751 -21.09 -27.06 -0.70
C CYS A 751 -22.32 -26.32 -1.25
N LEU A 752 -22.37 -24.99 -1.14
CA LEU A 752 -23.41 -24.16 -1.77
C LEU A 752 -22.94 -23.51 -3.08
N GLU A 753 -21.75 -23.86 -3.57
CA GLU A 753 -21.19 -23.29 -4.79
C GLU A 753 -21.82 -23.93 -6.04
N GLY A 754 -22.04 -23.12 -7.08
CA GLY A 754 -22.61 -23.58 -8.34
C GLY A 754 -24.00 -24.19 -8.16
N THR A 755 -24.19 -25.45 -8.54
CA THR A 755 -25.46 -26.18 -8.35
C THR A 755 -25.63 -26.75 -6.94
N GLY A 756 -24.64 -26.57 -6.07
CA GLY A 756 -24.59 -27.16 -4.73
C GLY A 756 -24.16 -28.63 -4.73
N ARG A 757 -23.78 -29.13 -3.56
CA ARG A 757 -23.33 -30.51 -3.32
C ARG A 757 -23.86 -31.02 -1.97
N VAL A 758 -24.45 -32.21 -1.94
CA VAL A 758 -25.08 -32.79 -0.73
C VAL A 758 -24.58 -34.19 -0.40
N ASP A 759 -23.62 -34.72 -1.17
CA ASP A 759 -23.21 -36.11 -1.21
C ASP A 759 -21.68 -36.28 -1.03
N VAL A 760 -20.97 -35.26 -0.57
CA VAL A 760 -19.49 -35.26 -0.45
C VAL A 760 -18.98 -36.41 0.44
N LEU A 761 -19.76 -36.81 1.45
CA LEU A 761 -19.42 -37.93 2.33
C LEU A 761 -19.62 -39.30 1.68
N ASP A 762 -20.47 -39.40 0.67
CA ASP A 762 -20.77 -40.65 -0.06
C ASP A 762 -19.73 -40.92 -1.16
N ARG A 763 -18.87 -39.94 -1.47
CA ARG A 763 -17.89 -39.96 -2.57
C ARG A 763 -16.53 -40.50 -2.13
N GLY A 764 -15.87 -41.21 -3.05
CA GLY A 764 -14.53 -41.78 -2.84
C GLY A 764 -13.42 -40.72 -2.87
N VAL A 765 -12.19 -41.11 -2.51
CA VAL A 765 -11.02 -40.20 -2.51
C VAL A 765 -10.66 -39.75 -3.93
N GLU A 766 -10.88 -40.58 -4.94
CA GLU A 766 -10.61 -40.23 -6.35
C GLU A 766 -11.53 -39.12 -6.86
N ASP A 767 -12.77 -39.04 -6.36
CA ASP A 767 -13.75 -38.01 -6.73
C ASP A 767 -13.43 -36.64 -6.07
N GLU A 768 -12.68 -36.63 -4.96
CA GLU A 768 -12.40 -35.42 -4.19
C GLU A 768 -11.59 -34.39 -4.98
N ALA A 769 -10.60 -34.83 -5.75
CA ALA A 769 -9.79 -33.96 -6.60
C ALA A 769 -10.63 -33.37 -7.73
N GLN A 770 -11.55 -34.16 -8.30
CA GLN A 770 -12.48 -33.68 -9.32
C GLN A 770 -13.44 -32.63 -8.75
N ILE A 771 -14.01 -32.86 -7.56
CA ILE A 771 -14.90 -31.90 -6.88
C ILE A 771 -14.19 -30.55 -6.69
N VAL A 772 -12.95 -30.58 -6.21
CA VAL A 772 -12.15 -29.36 -5.99
C VAL A 772 -11.80 -28.68 -7.31
N GLY A 773 -11.45 -29.45 -8.35
CA GLY A 773 -11.18 -28.94 -9.70
C GLY A 773 -12.41 -28.28 -10.34
N GLU A 774 -13.58 -28.90 -10.27
CA GLU A 774 -14.85 -28.32 -10.74
C GLU A 774 -15.21 -27.05 -9.96
N TRP A 775 -14.94 -27.04 -8.65
CA TRP A 775 -15.22 -25.88 -7.81
C TRP A 775 -14.32 -24.69 -8.17
N LEU A 776 -13.01 -24.87 -8.28
CA LEU A 776 -12.07 -23.79 -8.56
C LEU A 776 -11.99 -23.40 -10.04
N GLY A 777 -12.24 -24.35 -10.95
CA GLY A 777 -12.05 -24.17 -12.39
C GLY A 777 -10.56 -24.01 -12.73
N ASP A 778 -10.24 -23.06 -13.61
CA ASP A 778 -8.86 -22.73 -14.00
C ASP A 778 -8.12 -21.83 -12.99
N GLU A 779 -8.82 -21.33 -11.97
CA GLU A 779 -8.29 -20.40 -10.97
C GLU A 779 -7.73 -21.15 -9.75
N SER A 780 -6.69 -20.63 -9.10
CA SER A 780 -6.15 -21.23 -7.85
C SER A 780 -6.86 -20.79 -6.58
N TYR A 781 -7.67 -19.73 -6.66
CA TYR A 781 -8.48 -19.20 -5.57
C TYR A 781 -9.64 -18.34 -6.09
N LYS A 782 -10.65 -18.10 -5.25
CA LYS A 782 -11.77 -17.19 -5.53
C LYS A 782 -11.87 -16.13 -4.44
N ILE A 783 -12.18 -14.90 -4.82
CA ILE A 783 -12.42 -13.79 -3.88
C ILE A 783 -13.85 -13.26 -4.08
N ARG A 784 -14.55 -13.02 -2.97
CA ARG A 784 -15.78 -12.24 -2.96
C ARG A 784 -15.67 -11.13 -1.95
N GLU A 785 -16.10 -9.93 -2.34
CA GLU A 785 -16.03 -8.75 -1.50
C GLU A 785 -17.42 -8.11 -1.34
N GLY A 786 -17.63 -7.51 -0.18
CA GLY A 786 -18.84 -6.79 0.20
C GLY A 786 -19.98 -7.69 0.67
N LEU A 787 -20.98 -7.03 1.25
CA LEU A 787 -22.28 -7.64 1.54
C LEU A 787 -23.00 -7.99 0.23
N SER A 788 -23.76 -9.09 0.20
CA SER A 788 -24.66 -9.38 -0.93
C SER A 788 -25.76 -8.31 -1.01
N GLU A 789 -26.40 -8.16 -2.17
CA GLU A 789 -27.46 -7.15 -2.35
C GLU A 789 -28.62 -7.38 -1.37
N GLU A 790 -29.00 -8.64 -1.16
CA GLU A 790 -30.07 -9.02 -0.23
C GLU A 790 -29.73 -8.64 1.21
N TRP A 791 -28.48 -8.88 1.63
CA TRP A 791 -28.01 -8.45 2.95
C TRP A 791 -27.97 -6.93 3.07
N ARG A 792 -27.55 -6.21 2.03
CA ARG A 792 -27.56 -4.74 2.05
C ARG A 792 -28.98 -4.19 2.17
N ASP A 793 -29.94 -4.75 1.44
CA ASP A 793 -31.33 -4.28 1.47
C ASP A 793 -31.97 -4.52 2.84
N ILE A 794 -31.72 -5.68 3.45
CA ILE A 794 -32.25 -6.01 4.78
C ILE A 794 -31.58 -5.20 5.89
N LEU A 795 -30.27 -4.94 5.78
CA LEU A 795 -29.49 -4.30 6.83
C LEU A 795 -29.48 -2.77 6.75
N ASN A 796 -29.74 -2.18 5.58
CA ASN A 796 -29.85 -0.72 5.39
C ASN A 796 -31.30 -0.20 5.39
N GLY A 797 -32.29 -1.09 5.32
CA GLY A 797 -33.71 -0.76 5.50
C GLY A 797 -34.07 -0.66 6.99
#